data_AF-A0A972ZSV4-F1
#
_entry.id   AF-A0A972ZSV4-F1
#
_cell.length_a   1.000
_cell.length_b   1.000
_cell.length_c   1.000
_cell.angle_alpha   90.00
_cell.angle_beta   90.00
_cell.angle_gamma   90.00
#
_symmetry.space_group_name_H-M   'P 1'
#
loop_
_entity.id
_entity.type
_entity.pdbx_description
1 polymer ?
#
loop_
_entity_poly.entity_id
_entity_poly.type
_entity_poly.pdbx_seq_one_letter_code
_entity_poly.pdbx_strand_id
1 'polypeptide(L)'
;MKKYIILLLLSLTILQTTSGKKGWEKINVIPQQSVCYSSGKVEKGFIPPPEHIVNRLKSGDEKTSNIIVTYIDFPDSVKSSFEYAIGIWEQLIESDVPIYITARWSNMSVNTLASCGPTGYYRNLDNFYYRNKFYPVAVAEKINGVEITGENSPDVSATFNKNVDWYTGTDGNCPDELTDLVSVVLHEMAHGLGFTGFLYAEEESGEYYDPPGIFDQYVANYQKQYLIDTSLFNNPSAELFEQLVSNALYFRSPATLFEGNGIAPRLFSPSSWDDGSSVYHLNENSYRAGNINSMMTPFAGLGEAVHNPGPIAMAILADIGWKNLFIRHDEHKDIEVVTEPVIIEASIESDYELDSTLLFVYYSSDFFSTYDSVFMVPTAKATIFSSDLSINIEQGIVSYYISATDKKQRTFNSPSTAPDSTYILRIGPDEFSPVINHQPREFILTSSSSMQISALANDNIGIDSVWVEYLYNMQFPQSQGMVNDSSNSYTGFLNLEPFQLVEGDSISYRIVAKDISSNQNISFLPEEEYFVVRIEDVFEPLTHYQNDFNDLSNTDFIHVDFEIKKTKEFIDGALHSLHPYLSPEQDDMYFNYTSQLKYPIVLLEGGQMNYDEIVLLEPGEAGTVFGDLEFWDFAIVEGSIDNGESWLPLADGYDSRSNLTWVIEYNNGINGEGNSTTTGKKEMFIRNNIDLLENGNFSAGDTILMRFRLFSDPYANGWGWIIDNLRIQNFVSVENQIPVSPGEFRIYPNPFNNLVTIELNTDIKIKNIHIVVYDGYGRNILNKPIYNVISGFKETLDLSELNAGIYLIQVFGEGQRLLSRKIIKQ
;
A
#
# COMPACT_ATOMS: atom_id res chain seq x y z
N MET A 1 23.58 -1.37 58.26
CA MET A 1 22.16 -1.72 58.46
C MET A 1 21.36 -1.11 57.32
N LYS A 2 20.98 -1.95 56.36
CA LYS A 2 20.16 -1.58 55.18
C LYS A 2 18.74 -1.27 55.66
N LYS A 3 18.18 -0.13 55.25
CA LYS A 3 16.76 0.18 55.42
C LYS A 3 16.03 -0.28 54.15
N TYR A 4 15.09 -1.19 54.34
CA TYR A 4 14.21 -1.71 53.31
C TYR A 4 13.17 -0.63 52.95
N ILE A 5 13.08 -0.30 51.67
CA ILE A 5 11.90 0.34 51.06
C ILE A 5 11.12 -0.81 50.43
N ILE A 6 9.91 -1.04 50.92
CA ILE A 6 8.95 -1.97 50.33
C ILE A 6 8.25 -1.18 49.22
N LEU A 7 8.61 -1.44 47.96
CA LEU A 7 7.78 -1.08 46.81
C LEU A 7 6.70 -2.15 46.70
N LEU A 8 5.44 -1.76 46.89
CA LEU A 8 4.28 -2.57 46.55
C LEU A 8 4.04 -2.36 45.04
N LEU A 9 4.51 -3.30 44.22
CA LEU A 9 4.13 -3.41 42.81
C LEU A 9 2.70 -3.97 42.76
N LEU A 10 1.70 -3.09 42.59
CA LEU A 10 0.42 -3.50 42.02
C LEU A 10 0.65 -3.70 40.52
N SER A 11 0.71 -4.96 40.11
CA SER A 11 0.58 -5.37 38.71
C SER A 11 -0.87 -5.19 38.29
N LEU A 12 -1.18 -4.05 37.66
CA LEU A 12 -2.31 -4.02 36.73
C LEU A 12 -1.87 -4.81 35.50
N THR A 13 -2.27 -6.08 35.42
CA THR A 13 -2.31 -6.79 34.16
C THR A 13 -3.43 -6.17 33.34
N ILE A 14 -3.08 -5.14 32.56
CA ILE A 14 -3.88 -4.74 31.41
C ILE A 14 -3.72 -5.89 30.42
N LEU A 15 -4.72 -6.76 30.35
CA LEU A 15 -4.94 -7.62 29.20
C LEU A 15 -5.29 -6.70 28.04
N GLN A 16 -4.27 -6.13 27.40
CA GLN A 16 -4.43 -5.64 26.04
C GLN A 16 -4.74 -6.86 25.18
N THR A 17 -6.03 -7.04 24.86
CA THR A 17 -6.41 -7.87 23.73
C THR A 17 -5.94 -7.15 22.47
N THR A 18 -4.67 -7.32 22.14
CA THR A 18 -4.17 -7.03 20.80
C THR A 18 -4.73 -8.11 19.87
N SER A 19 -6.00 -7.99 19.49
CA SER A 19 -6.40 -8.51 18.18
C SER A 19 -5.74 -7.59 17.16
N GLY A 20 -4.46 -7.83 16.88
CA GLY A 20 -3.77 -7.14 15.81
C GLY A 20 -4.56 -7.38 14.53
N LYS A 21 -5.31 -6.37 14.08
CA LYS A 21 -5.59 -6.21 12.66
C LYS A 21 -4.23 -5.95 12.02
N LYS A 22 -3.45 -7.01 11.77
CA LYS A 22 -2.34 -6.92 10.84
C LYS A 22 -2.93 -6.35 9.55
N GLY A 23 -2.37 -5.25 9.07
CA GLY A 23 -2.68 -4.68 7.78
C GLY A 23 -2.62 -5.75 6.68
N TRP A 24 -3.29 -5.47 5.57
CA TRP A 24 -3.15 -6.29 4.37
C TRP A 24 -1.67 -6.31 3.95
N GLU A 25 -1.21 -7.44 3.44
CA GLU A 25 0.18 -7.62 3.02
C GLU A 25 0.21 -8.29 1.64
N LYS A 26 1.04 -7.75 0.74
CA LYS A 26 1.40 -8.36 -0.55
C LYS A 26 2.74 -9.08 -0.39
N ILE A 27 2.89 -10.27 -0.97
CA ILE A 27 4.21 -10.94 -1.02
C ILE A 27 4.84 -10.78 -2.40
N ASN A 28 6.15 -10.62 -2.40
CA ASN A 28 7.02 -10.72 -3.58
C ASN A 28 7.51 -12.16 -3.87
N VAL A 29 7.03 -13.18 -3.15
CA VAL A 29 7.34 -14.58 -3.44
C VAL A 29 6.19 -15.19 -4.24
N ILE A 30 6.43 -15.40 -5.53
CA ILE A 30 5.52 -16.14 -6.41
C ILE A 30 5.91 -17.62 -6.31
N PRO A 31 5.00 -18.54 -5.93
CA PRO A 31 5.29 -19.97 -5.91
C PRO A 31 5.68 -20.44 -7.31
N GLN A 32 6.43 -21.54 -7.39
CA GLN A 32 6.81 -22.11 -8.67
C GLN A 32 5.56 -22.41 -9.50
N GLN A 33 5.55 -21.94 -10.75
CA GLN A 33 4.40 -22.13 -11.63
C GLN A 33 4.17 -23.61 -11.93
N SER A 34 2.89 -24.00 -11.95
CA SER A 34 2.49 -25.35 -12.34
C SER A 34 2.79 -25.58 -13.81
N VAL A 35 3.08 -26.83 -14.16
CA VAL A 35 3.52 -27.22 -15.49
C VAL A 35 2.65 -28.35 -16.01
N CYS A 36 2.02 -28.13 -17.17
CA CYS A 36 1.33 -29.20 -17.89
C CYS A 36 2.30 -30.00 -18.76
N TYR A 37 2.32 -31.33 -18.58
CA TYR A 37 3.16 -32.23 -19.34
C TYR A 37 2.39 -33.02 -20.40
N SER A 38 3.05 -33.36 -21.50
CA SER A 38 2.50 -34.34 -22.44
C SER A 38 2.62 -35.74 -21.86
N SER A 39 1.53 -36.52 -21.91
CA SER A 39 1.57 -37.95 -21.54
C SER A 39 2.34 -38.81 -22.56
N GLY A 40 2.50 -38.31 -23.80
CA GLY A 40 3.05 -39.06 -24.94
C GLY A 40 2.19 -40.25 -25.39
N LYS A 41 0.99 -40.43 -24.85
CA LYS A 41 0.06 -41.52 -25.18
C LYS A 41 -1.14 -40.99 -25.96
N VAL A 42 -1.68 -41.83 -26.84
CA VAL A 42 -2.93 -41.56 -27.55
C VAL A 42 -4.09 -41.91 -26.63
N GLU A 43 -4.84 -40.90 -26.19
CA GLU A 43 -5.98 -41.01 -25.27
C GLU A 43 -7.26 -40.45 -25.92
N LYS A 44 -7.37 -40.60 -27.25
CA LYS A 44 -8.40 -40.03 -28.13
C LYS A 44 -9.80 -40.01 -27.50
N GLY A 45 -10.34 -38.81 -27.31
CA GLY A 45 -11.65 -38.58 -26.72
C GLY A 45 -12.05 -37.10 -26.79
N PHE A 46 -13.35 -36.82 -26.68
CA PHE A 46 -13.85 -35.46 -26.62
C PHE A 46 -14.86 -35.29 -25.48
N ILE A 47 -14.60 -34.30 -24.62
CA ILE A 47 -15.53 -33.83 -23.59
C ILE A 47 -15.95 -32.40 -23.97
N PRO A 48 -17.22 -32.18 -24.34
CA PRO A 48 -17.67 -30.87 -24.80
C PRO A 48 -17.81 -29.89 -23.63
N PRO A 49 -17.84 -28.57 -23.91
CA PRO A 49 -18.14 -27.57 -22.90
C PRO A 49 -19.46 -27.83 -22.17
N PRO A 50 -19.64 -27.29 -20.95
CA PRO A 50 -20.87 -27.46 -20.19
C PRO A 50 -22.11 -27.10 -21.02
N GLU A 51 -23.13 -27.96 -20.99
CA GLU A 51 -24.29 -27.88 -21.89
C GLU A 51 -25.00 -26.52 -21.85
N HIS A 52 -25.08 -25.90 -20.67
CA HIS A 52 -25.70 -24.58 -20.47
C HIS A 52 -24.91 -23.42 -21.11
N ILE A 53 -23.64 -23.63 -21.47
CA ILE A 53 -22.74 -22.65 -22.09
C ILE A 53 -22.68 -22.84 -23.62
N VAL A 54 -22.85 -24.06 -24.12
CA VAL A 54 -22.78 -24.39 -25.56
C VAL A 54 -23.74 -23.53 -26.40
N ASN A 55 -24.92 -23.19 -25.86
CA ASN A 55 -25.88 -22.32 -26.55
C ASN A 55 -25.51 -20.83 -26.45
N ARG A 56 -24.94 -20.40 -25.32
CA ARG A 56 -24.53 -19.01 -25.07
C ARG A 56 -23.32 -18.58 -25.89
N LEU A 57 -22.35 -19.47 -26.04
CA LEU A 57 -21.19 -19.27 -26.94
C LEU A 57 -21.62 -19.06 -28.40
N LYS A 58 -22.78 -19.59 -28.80
CA LYS A 58 -23.33 -19.43 -30.16
C LYS A 58 -24.22 -18.19 -30.32
N SER A 59 -24.83 -17.70 -29.23
CA SER A 59 -25.75 -16.55 -29.26
C SER A 59 -25.09 -15.21 -28.91
N GLY A 60 -23.93 -15.21 -28.25
CA GLY A 60 -23.25 -13.99 -27.81
C GLY A 60 -23.93 -13.31 -26.62
N ASP A 61 -24.58 -14.10 -25.75
CA ASP A 61 -25.21 -13.61 -24.50
C ASP A 61 -24.17 -12.95 -23.56
N GLU A 62 -24.63 -12.10 -22.63
CA GLU A 62 -23.77 -11.39 -21.67
C GLU A 62 -22.88 -12.38 -20.87
N LYS A 63 -21.58 -12.08 -20.87
CA LYS A 63 -20.54 -12.80 -20.11
C LYS A 63 -20.67 -12.45 -18.62
N THR A 64 -20.30 -13.37 -17.73
CA THR A 64 -20.32 -13.16 -16.27
C THR A 64 -19.01 -12.60 -15.72
N SER A 65 -17.96 -12.57 -16.53
CA SER A 65 -16.71 -11.86 -16.25
C SER A 65 -16.10 -11.31 -17.54
N ASN A 66 -15.11 -10.42 -17.39
CA ASN A 66 -14.36 -9.85 -18.49
C ASN A 66 -12.88 -10.24 -18.36
N ILE A 67 -12.40 -11.13 -19.24
CA ILE A 67 -11.00 -11.56 -19.24
C ILE A 67 -10.27 -10.89 -20.40
N ILE A 68 -9.24 -10.11 -20.09
CA ILE A 68 -8.49 -9.31 -21.06
C ILE A 68 -7.11 -9.94 -21.27
N VAL A 69 -6.86 -10.42 -22.50
CA VAL A 69 -5.61 -11.12 -22.82
C VAL A 69 -4.65 -10.25 -23.62
N THR A 70 -3.44 -10.08 -23.09
CA THR A 70 -2.28 -9.54 -23.82
C THR A 70 -1.46 -10.68 -24.41
N TYR A 71 -1.44 -10.74 -25.74
CA TYR A 71 -0.70 -11.76 -26.49
C TYR A 71 0.70 -11.30 -26.84
N ILE A 72 1.70 -12.13 -26.52
CA ILE A 72 3.10 -11.91 -26.86
C ILE A 72 3.59 -13.06 -27.73
N ASP A 73 4.02 -12.74 -28.94
CA ASP A 73 4.54 -13.66 -29.96
C ASP A 73 3.58 -14.78 -30.41
N PHE A 74 2.30 -14.72 -30.03
CA PHE A 74 1.27 -15.66 -30.46
C PHE A 74 0.91 -15.49 -31.96
N PRO A 75 0.99 -16.55 -32.77
CA PRO A 75 0.50 -16.52 -34.15
C PRO A 75 -1.00 -16.24 -34.24
N ASP A 76 -1.45 -15.46 -35.23
CA ASP A 76 -2.89 -15.17 -35.39
C ASP A 76 -3.73 -16.44 -35.63
N SER A 77 -3.13 -17.49 -36.21
CA SER A 77 -3.78 -18.78 -36.45
C SER A 77 -4.13 -19.55 -35.18
N VAL A 78 -3.51 -19.25 -34.04
CA VAL A 78 -3.75 -19.95 -32.76
C VAL A 78 -4.61 -19.13 -31.78
N LYS A 79 -4.71 -17.80 -31.97
CA LYS A 79 -5.46 -16.91 -31.07
C LYS A 79 -6.94 -17.31 -30.97
N SER A 80 -7.57 -17.70 -32.08
CA SER A 80 -8.99 -18.10 -32.06
C SER A 80 -9.30 -19.28 -31.13
N SER A 81 -8.42 -20.29 -31.05
CA SER A 81 -8.52 -21.39 -30.10
C SER A 81 -8.32 -20.93 -28.65
N PHE A 82 -7.42 -19.98 -28.42
CA PHE A 82 -7.21 -19.41 -27.08
C PHE A 82 -8.44 -18.62 -26.63
N GLU A 83 -8.94 -17.71 -27.47
CA GLU A 83 -10.15 -16.93 -27.21
C GLU A 83 -11.38 -17.80 -26.98
N TYR A 84 -11.48 -18.95 -27.66
CA TYR A 84 -12.55 -19.91 -27.40
C TYR A 84 -12.49 -20.50 -25.98
N ALA A 85 -11.29 -20.84 -25.49
CA ALA A 85 -11.10 -21.29 -24.12
C ALA A 85 -11.41 -20.18 -23.10
N ILE A 86 -10.99 -18.95 -23.38
CA ILE A 86 -11.31 -17.77 -22.55
C ILE A 86 -12.82 -17.54 -22.48
N GLY A 87 -13.53 -17.62 -23.62
CA GLY A 87 -14.98 -17.49 -23.66
C GLY A 87 -15.73 -18.55 -22.84
N ILE A 88 -15.15 -19.74 -22.64
CA ILE A 88 -15.69 -20.75 -21.72
C ILE A 88 -15.51 -20.29 -20.27
N TRP A 89 -14.34 -19.79 -19.89
CA TRP A 89 -14.09 -19.27 -18.54
C TRP A 89 -14.94 -18.05 -18.21
N GLU A 90 -15.10 -17.11 -19.15
CA GLU A 90 -15.94 -15.91 -18.99
C GLU A 90 -17.44 -16.21 -18.73
N GLN A 91 -17.85 -17.46 -18.95
CA GLN A 91 -19.20 -17.95 -18.68
C GLN A 91 -19.27 -18.83 -17.40
N LEU A 92 -18.13 -19.28 -16.89
CA LEU A 92 -18.01 -20.18 -15.74
C LEU A 92 -17.63 -19.46 -14.45
N ILE A 93 -16.84 -18.41 -14.55
CA ILE A 93 -16.48 -17.54 -13.42
C ILE A 93 -17.22 -16.21 -13.53
N GLU A 94 -17.48 -15.62 -12.36
CA GLU A 94 -18.25 -14.39 -12.22
C GLU A 94 -17.38 -13.34 -11.55
N SER A 95 -17.22 -12.17 -12.17
CA SER A 95 -16.40 -11.08 -11.63
C SER A 95 -16.86 -9.73 -12.14
N ASP A 96 -17.02 -8.80 -11.21
CA ASP A 96 -17.36 -7.39 -11.48
C ASP A 96 -16.11 -6.57 -11.84
N VAL A 97 -14.93 -7.12 -11.58
CA VAL A 97 -13.62 -6.57 -11.97
C VAL A 97 -13.03 -7.36 -13.14
N PRO A 98 -12.33 -6.70 -14.08
CA PRO A 98 -11.61 -7.39 -15.15
C PRO A 98 -10.55 -8.37 -14.61
N ILE A 99 -10.18 -9.35 -15.43
CA ILE A 99 -9.05 -10.25 -15.13
C ILE A 99 -8.03 -10.09 -16.27
N TYR A 100 -6.84 -9.58 -15.96
CA TYR A 100 -5.78 -9.33 -16.92
C TYR A 100 -4.84 -10.53 -17.05
N ILE A 101 -4.61 -10.98 -18.29
CA ILE A 101 -3.79 -12.15 -18.58
C ILE A 101 -2.70 -11.78 -19.56
N THR A 102 -1.45 -12.16 -19.29
CA THR A 102 -0.39 -12.17 -20.29
C THR A 102 -0.13 -13.59 -20.78
N ALA A 103 -0.27 -13.82 -22.09
CA ALA A 103 -0.02 -15.09 -22.74
C ALA A 103 1.18 -15.01 -23.69
N ARG A 104 2.23 -15.81 -23.45
CA ARG A 104 3.49 -15.83 -24.22
C ARG A 104 3.64 -17.11 -25.04
N TRP A 105 3.98 -16.99 -26.33
CA TRP A 105 4.29 -18.14 -27.20
C TRP A 105 5.80 -18.33 -27.34
N SER A 106 6.39 -19.26 -26.59
CA SER A 106 7.86 -19.34 -26.47
C SER A 106 8.40 -20.78 -26.46
N ASN A 107 9.72 -20.93 -26.51
CA ASN A 107 10.34 -22.26 -26.41
C ASN A 107 10.34 -22.73 -24.95
N MET A 108 9.85 -23.94 -24.70
CA MET A 108 9.95 -24.61 -23.40
C MET A 108 10.62 -25.98 -23.55
N SER A 109 10.78 -26.72 -22.45
CA SER A 109 11.37 -28.06 -22.46
C SER A 109 10.55 -29.04 -23.34
N VAL A 110 11.19 -30.11 -23.85
CA VAL A 110 10.63 -31.01 -24.88
C VAL A 110 9.32 -31.72 -24.46
N ASN A 111 9.04 -31.82 -23.16
CA ASN A 111 7.81 -32.46 -22.64
C ASN A 111 6.86 -31.48 -21.93
N THR A 112 7.23 -30.20 -21.83
CA THR A 112 6.40 -29.17 -21.21
C THR A 112 5.49 -28.55 -22.27
N LEU A 113 4.18 -28.63 -22.06
CA LEU A 113 3.18 -28.06 -22.96
C LEU A 113 2.98 -26.58 -22.69
N ALA A 114 2.80 -26.22 -21.41
CA ALA A 114 2.61 -24.86 -20.96
C ALA A 114 2.95 -24.73 -19.45
N SER A 115 2.96 -23.49 -18.97
CA SER A 115 3.15 -23.10 -17.57
C SER A 115 2.35 -21.85 -17.30
N CYS A 116 1.63 -21.81 -16.18
CA CYS A 116 0.78 -20.68 -15.81
C CYS A 116 0.65 -20.56 -14.30
N GLY A 117 0.43 -19.32 -13.85
CA GLY A 117 0.05 -19.07 -12.47
C GLY A 117 -0.32 -17.60 -12.23
N PRO A 118 -0.80 -17.31 -11.02
CA PRO A 118 -1.03 -15.94 -10.56
C PRO A 118 0.29 -15.16 -10.51
N THR A 119 0.24 -13.86 -10.76
CA THR A 119 1.41 -12.96 -10.67
C THR A 119 1.61 -12.37 -9.28
N GLY A 120 0.59 -12.47 -8.41
CA GLY A 120 0.62 -11.92 -7.07
C GLY A 120 -0.34 -12.62 -6.12
N TYR A 121 -0.08 -12.46 -4.82
CA TYR A 121 -0.89 -13.01 -3.74
C TYR A 121 -1.10 -11.97 -2.64
N TYR A 122 -2.30 -11.98 -2.06
CA TYR A 122 -2.73 -11.05 -1.03
C TYR A 122 -3.29 -11.79 0.18
N ARG A 123 -3.14 -11.22 1.38
CA ARG A 123 -3.78 -11.70 2.61
C ARG A 123 -4.40 -10.56 3.40
N ASN A 124 -5.33 -10.91 4.30
CA ASN A 124 -5.89 -10.00 5.30
C ASN A 124 -6.65 -8.77 4.76
N LEU A 125 -7.11 -8.81 3.50
CA LEU A 125 -8.10 -7.86 2.99
C LEU A 125 -9.45 -8.07 3.69
N ASP A 126 -10.22 -6.98 3.84
CA ASP A 126 -11.40 -6.93 4.72
C ASP A 126 -12.44 -8.00 4.45
N ASN A 127 -12.66 -8.35 3.18
CA ASN A 127 -13.68 -9.31 2.77
C ASN A 127 -13.20 -10.77 2.76
N PHE A 128 -11.97 -11.06 3.19
CA PHE A 128 -11.47 -12.44 3.24
C PHE A 128 -12.05 -13.20 4.41
N TYR A 129 -12.68 -14.33 4.10
CA TYR A 129 -13.20 -15.23 5.11
C TYR A 129 -12.06 -15.82 5.95
N TYR A 130 -11.13 -16.56 5.34
CA TYR A 130 -9.93 -17.00 6.04
C TYR A 130 -8.88 -15.88 6.08
N ARG A 131 -8.73 -15.28 7.27
CA ARG A 131 -7.60 -14.40 7.60
C ARG A 131 -6.32 -15.25 7.68
N ASN A 132 -5.16 -14.64 7.44
CA ASN A 132 -3.85 -15.31 7.37
C ASN A 132 -3.85 -16.51 6.40
N LYS A 133 -4.33 -16.26 5.18
CA LYS A 133 -4.18 -17.12 4.00
C LYS A 133 -3.89 -16.26 2.79
N PHE A 134 -3.05 -16.75 1.88
CA PHE A 134 -2.79 -16.07 0.63
C PHE A 134 -3.80 -16.46 -0.44
N TYR A 135 -4.42 -15.44 -1.02
CA TYR A 135 -5.33 -15.55 -2.15
C TYR A 135 -4.62 -15.05 -3.41
N PRO A 136 -4.68 -15.78 -4.53
CA PRO A 136 -4.27 -15.29 -5.84
C PRO A 136 -4.90 -13.94 -6.17
N VAL A 137 -4.16 -13.05 -6.83
CA VAL A 137 -4.61 -11.69 -7.16
C VAL A 137 -6.02 -11.63 -7.78
N ALA A 138 -6.31 -12.40 -8.83
CA ALA A 138 -7.64 -12.41 -9.45
C ALA A 138 -8.77 -12.81 -8.48
N VAL A 139 -8.48 -13.72 -7.53
CA VAL A 139 -9.43 -14.12 -6.49
C VAL A 139 -9.58 -13.03 -5.43
N ALA A 140 -8.46 -12.38 -5.06
CA ALA A 140 -8.44 -11.28 -4.11
C ALA A 140 -9.27 -10.09 -4.61
N GLU A 141 -9.08 -9.70 -5.87
CA GLU A 141 -9.81 -8.62 -6.52
C GLU A 141 -11.29 -8.96 -6.65
N LYS A 142 -11.63 -10.20 -7.06
CA LYS A 142 -13.03 -10.67 -7.09
C LYS A 142 -13.71 -10.55 -5.74
N ILE A 143 -13.08 -11.03 -4.67
CA ILE A 143 -13.68 -11.02 -3.33
C ILE A 143 -13.92 -9.59 -2.84
N ASN A 144 -13.03 -8.65 -3.19
CA ASN A 144 -13.13 -7.26 -2.72
C ASN A 144 -13.92 -6.34 -3.67
N GLY A 145 -14.16 -6.76 -4.91
CA GLY A 145 -14.83 -5.95 -5.93
C GLY A 145 -14.02 -4.73 -6.38
N VAL A 146 -12.69 -4.77 -6.21
CA VAL A 146 -11.77 -3.67 -6.53
C VAL A 146 -10.58 -4.23 -7.31
N GLU A 147 -10.23 -3.54 -8.39
CA GLU A 147 -9.02 -3.76 -9.18
C GLU A 147 -7.79 -3.29 -8.36
N ILE A 148 -6.84 -4.19 -8.09
CA ILE A 148 -5.68 -3.92 -7.23
C ILE A 148 -4.44 -3.65 -8.06
N THR A 149 -4.21 -4.37 -9.17
CA THR A 149 -2.94 -4.31 -9.91
C THR A 149 -2.98 -3.50 -11.20
N GLY A 150 -4.12 -3.47 -11.88
CA GLY A 150 -4.38 -2.69 -13.10
C GLY A 150 -3.80 -3.30 -14.38
N GLU A 151 -4.20 -2.75 -15.52
CA GLU A 151 -3.91 -3.32 -16.85
C GLU A 151 -2.42 -3.55 -17.20
N ASN A 152 -1.51 -2.78 -16.57
CA ASN A 152 -0.07 -2.86 -16.81
C ASN A 152 0.62 -3.96 -15.98
N SER A 153 -0.07 -4.53 -14.99
CA SER A 153 0.41 -5.58 -14.11
C SER A 153 -0.60 -6.72 -14.12
N PRO A 154 -0.51 -7.68 -15.06
CA PRO A 154 -1.55 -8.68 -15.27
C PRO A 154 -1.71 -9.59 -14.04
N ASP A 155 -2.92 -10.09 -13.79
CA ASP A 155 -3.24 -11.03 -12.71
C ASP A 155 -2.66 -12.42 -12.94
N VAL A 156 -2.59 -12.82 -14.22
CA VAL A 156 -2.17 -14.15 -14.65
C VAL A 156 -1.07 -14.04 -15.69
N SER A 157 -0.04 -14.86 -15.54
CA SER A 157 1.03 -15.00 -16.54
C SER A 157 1.13 -16.45 -17.02
N ALA A 158 0.95 -16.66 -18.32
CA ALA A 158 0.97 -17.95 -18.97
C ALA A 158 1.99 -18.01 -20.11
N THR A 159 2.67 -19.14 -20.26
CA THR A 159 3.60 -19.43 -21.36
C THR A 159 3.26 -20.76 -22.00
N PHE A 160 3.14 -20.78 -23.33
CA PHE A 160 2.81 -21.97 -24.12
C PHE A 160 3.97 -22.33 -25.06
N ASN A 161 4.27 -23.63 -25.15
CA ASN A 161 5.40 -24.14 -25.90
C ASN A 161 5.15 -24.12 -27.41
N LYS A 162 5.90 -23.30 -28.13
CA LYS A 162 5.78 -23.18 -29.60
C LYS A 162 6.26 -24.39 -30.40
N ASN A 163 6.93 -25.35 -29.76
CA ASN A 163 7.48 -26.55 -30.42
C ASN A 163 6.55 -27.76 -30.39
N VAL A 164 5.38 -27.63 -29.78
CA VAL A 164 4.37 -28.70 -29.74
C VAL A 164 3.54 -28.68 -31.01
N ASP A 165 3.20 -29.87 -31.51
CA ASP A 165 2.29 -30.03 -32.64
C ASP A 165 0.84 -29.84 -32.16
N TRP A 166 0.40 -28.58 -32.17
CA TRP A 166 -0.91 -28.17 -31.66
C TRP A 166 -2.05 -28.42 -32.64
N TYR A 167 -3.14 -29.00 -32.13
CA TYR A 167 -4.45 -28.92 -32.73
C TYR A 167 -5.18 -27.66 -32.24
N THR A 168 -5.58 -26.81 -33.18
CA THR A 168 -6.15 -25.47 -32.90
C THR A 168 -7.64 -25.38 -33.23
N GLY A 169 -8.29 -26.52 -33.52
CA GLY A 169 -9.73 -26.55 -33.76
C GLY A 169 -10.52 -26.49 -32.45
N THR A 170 -11.74 -25.96 -32.52
CA THR A 170 -12.65 -25.83 -31.36
C THR A 170 -13.81 -26.84 -31.41
N ASP A 171 -13.74 -27.83 -32.30
CA ASP A 171 -14.82 -28.79 -32.55
C ASP A 171 -14.65 -30.13 -31.79
N GLY A 172 -13.54 -30.29 -31.08
CA GLY A 172 -13.19 -31.51 -30.34
C GLY A 172 -12.60 -32.65 -31.17
N ASN A 173 -12.37 -32.46 -32.48
CA ASN A 173 -11.88 -33.50 -33.39
C ASN A 173 -10.34 -33.54 -33.46
N CYS A 174 -9.67 -33.46 -32.31
CA CYS A 174 -8.20 -33.46 -32.23
C CYS A 174 -7.61 -34.77 -32.80
N PRO A 175 -6.75 -34.73 -33.85
CA PRO A 175 -6.09 -35.91 -34.41
C PRO A 175 -5.21 -36.66 -33.39
N ASP A 176 -4.99 -37.96 -33.62
CA ASP A 176 -4.31 -38.85 -32.66
C ASP A 176 -2.83 -38.48 -32.47
N GLU A 177 -2.24 -37.70 -33.37
CA GLU A 177 -0.85 -37.24 -33.34
C GLU A 177 -0.66 -35.83 -32.76
N LEU A 178 -1.74 -35.10 -32.46
CA LEU A 178 -1.69 -33.71 -32.02
C LEU A 178 -2.17 -33.54 -30.57
N THR A 179 -1.76 -32.44 -29.95
CA THR A 179 -2.25 -32.01 -28.62
C THR A 179 -3.30 -30.90 -28.79
N ASP A 180 -4.45 -31.03 -28.14
CA ASP A 180 -5.53 -30.02 -28.21
C ASP A 180 -5.16 -28.75 -27.44
N LEU A 181 -5.01 -27.62 -28.15
CA LEU A 181 -4.60 -26.35 -27.54
C LEU A 181 -5.67 -25.78 -26.60
N VAL A 182 -6.95 -25.92 -26.93
CA VAL A 182 -8.06 -25.41 -26.09
C VAL A 182 -8.03 -26.06 -24.72
N SER A 183 -7.82 -27.38 -24.65
CA SER A 183 -7.75 -28.14 -23.41
C SER A 183 -6.59 -27.67 -22.53
N VAL A 184 -5.42 -27.45 -23.11
CA VAL A 184 -4.26 -26.93 -22.37
C VAL A 184 -4.50 -25.48 -21.92
N VAL A 185 -5.09 -24.61 -22.74
CA VAL A 185 -5.43 -23.25 -22.29
C VAL A 185 -6.42 -23.29 -21.12
N LEU A 186 -7.48 -24.11 -21.17
CA LEU A 186 -8.41 -24.24 -20.05
C LEU A 186 -7.72 -24.68 -18.76
N HIS A 187 -6.80 -25.65 -18.87
CA HIS A 187 -6.00 -26.16 -17.76
C HIS A 187 -5.10 -25.09 -17.14
N GLU A 188 -4.31 -24.42 -17.97
CA GLU A 188 -3.41 -23.36 -17.51
C GLU A 188 -4.17 -22.18 -16.88
N MET A 189 -5.31 -21.81 -17.44
CA MET A 189 -6.15 -20.77 -16.85
C MET A 189 -6.68 -21.17 -15.48
N ALA A 190 -7.01 -22.44 -15.22
CA ALA A 190 -7.40 -22.85 -13.86
C ALA A 190 -6.29 -22.60 -12.84
N HIS A 191 -5.02 -22.85 -13.18
CA HIS A 191 -3.88 -22.50 -12.31
C HIS A 191 -3.79 -20.99 -12.09
N GLY A 192 -3.91 -20.19 -13.15
CA GLY A 192 -3.97 -18.73 -13.06
C GLY A 192 -5.10 -18.22 -12.16
N LEU A 193 -6.25 -18.87 -12.20
CA LEU A 193 -7.41 -18.58 -11.36
C LEU A 193 -7.31 -19.15 -9.94
N GLY A 194 -6.19 -19.79 -9.57
CA GLY A 194 -5.93 -20.17 -8.18
C GLY A 194 -5.91 -21.66 -7.87
N PHE A 195 -5.89 -22.53 -8.87
CA PHE A 195 -5.62 -23.96 -8.68
C PHE A 195 -4.13 -24.19 -8.38
N THR A 196 -3.62 -23.58 -7.31
CA THR A 196 -2.20 -23.52 -6.93
C THR A 196 -2.08 -23.12 -5.46
N GLY A 197 -0.91 -23.33 -4.85
CA GLY A 197 -0.66 -23.07 -3.43
C GLY A 197 0.84 -23.05 -3.11
N PHE A 198 1.19 -23.26 -1.84
CA PHE A 198 2.56 -23.10 -1.35
C PHE A 198 3.18 -24.35 -0.71
N LEU A 199 2.49 -25.49 -0.67
CA LEU A 199 3.09 -26.79 -0.33
C LEU A 199 4.18 -27.17 -1.35
N TYR A 200 5.37 -27.50 -0.84
CA TYR A 200 6.48 -28.08 -1.59
C TYR A 200 7.26 -29.12 -0.77
N ALA A 201 8.13 -29.87 -1.44
CA ALA A 201 8.98 -30.85 -0.79
C ALA A 201 10.40 -30.86 -1.38
N GLU A 202 11.41 -30.77 -0.52
CA GLU A 202 12.82 -30.78 -0.88
C GLU A 202 13.63 -31.56 0.18
N GLU A 203 14.65 -32.31 -0.24
CA GLU A 203 15.57 -33.04 0.66
C GLU A 203 14.89 -33.88 1.78
N GLU A 204 13.82 -34.62 1.43
CA GLU A 204 13.02 -35.44 2.39
C GLU A 204 12.29 -34.60 3.47
N SER A 205 12.15 -33.29 3.25
CA SER A 205 11.39 -32.37 4.09
C SER A 205 10.23 -31.77 3.30
N GLY A 206 9.04 -31.76 3.89
CA GLY A 206 7.85 -31.11 3.36
C GLY A 206 7.69 -29.77 4.03
N GLU A 207 7.31 -28.76 3.27
CA GLU A 207 7.19 -27.39 3.75
C GLU A 207 6.05 -26.67 3.03
N TYR A 208 5.56 -25.59 3.64
CA TYR A 208 4.77 -24.57 2.96
C TYR A 208 5.15 -23.17 3.46
N TYR A 209 4.91 -22.16 2.63
CA TYR A 209 5.09 -20.77 3.04
C TYR A 209 4.08 -20.40 4.14
N ASP A 210 4.52 -19.80 5.26
CA ASP A 210 3.63 -19.40 6.36
C ASP A 210 3.30 -17.89 6.28
N PRO A 211 2.01 -17.49 6.14
CA PRO A 211 0.81 -18.31 6.07
C PRO A 211 0.63 -19.03 4.73
N PRO A 212 -0.08 -20.17 4.72
CA PRO A 212 -0.28 -20.97 3.51
C PRO A 212 -1.27 -20.32 2.53
N GLY A 213 -1.34 -20.87 1.32
CA GLY A 213 -2.31 -20.47 0.31
C GLY A 213 -3.72 -20.93 0.67
N ILE A 214 -4.73 -20.26 0.10
CA ILE A 214 -6.12 -20.64 0.31
C ILE A 214 -6.44 -22.05 -0.21
N PHE A 215 -5.75 -22.53 -1.26
CA PHE A 215 -5.89 -23.90 -1.72
C PHE A 215 -5.41 -24.92 -0.66
N ASP A 216 -4.27 -24.63 -0.03
CA ASP A 216 -3.62 -25.51 0.95
C ASP A 216 -4.50 -25.73 2.20
N GLN A 217 -5.39 -24.78 2.51
CA GLN A 217 -6.37 -24.85 3.59
C GLN A 217 -7.22 -26.13 3.55
N TYR A 218 -7.41 -26.70 2.35
CA TYR A 218 -8.28 -27.85 2.13
C TYR A 218 -7.53 -29.13 1.78
N VAL A 219 -6.19 -29.10 1.69
CA VAL A 219 -5.41 -30.31 1.37
C VAL A 219 -5.33 -31.20 2.60
N ALA A 220 -5.85 -32.43 2.46
CA ALA A 220 -5.90 -33.40 3.54
C ALA A 220 -5.37 -34.78 3.10
N ASN A 221 -4.85 -35.54 4.06
CA ASN A 221 -4.48 -36.94 3.85
C ASN A 221 -5.71 -37.88 3.90
N TYR A 222 -5.48 -39.18 3.67
CA TYR A 222 -6.53 -40.20 3.71
C TYR A 222 -7.25 -40.32 5.07
N GLN A 223 -6.58 -39.98 6.17
CA GLN A 223 -7.15 -39.94 7.52
C GLN A 223 -8.00 -38.69 7.77
N LYS A 224 -8.17 -37.81 6.77
CA LYS A 224 -8.88 -36.52 6.84
C LYS A 224 -8.18 -35.50 7.74
N GLN A 225 -6.86 -35.59 7.86
CA GLN A 225 -6.03 -34.63 8.56
C GLN A 225 -5.52 -33.58 7.55
N TYR A 226 -5.73 -32.30 7.85
CA TYR A 226 -5.26 -31.20 7.00
C TYR A 226 -3.75 -31.01 7.13
N LEU A 227 -3.06 -30.78 6.02
CA LEU A 227 -1.59 -30.73 6.01
C LEU A 227 -1.01 -29.48 6.68
N ILE A 228 -1.77 -28.39 6.72
CA ILE A 228 -1.35 -27.12 7.33
C ILE A 228 -1.70 -27.02 8.83
N ASP A 229 -2.22 -28.09 9.43
CA ASP A 229 -2.47 -28.14 10.88
C ASP A 229 -1.16 -28.43 11.62
N THR A 230 -0.56 -27.39 12.17
CA THR A 230 0.74 -27.48 12.88
C THR A 230 0.67 -28.27 14.17
N SER A 231 -0.52 -28.59 14.69
CA SER A 231 -0.67 -29.54 15.80
C SER A 231 -0.49 -31.00 15.37
N LEU A 232 -0.60 -31.27 14.07
CA LEU A 232 -0.46 -32.60 13.47
C LEU A 232 0.87 -32.76 12.71
N PHE A 233 1.24 -31.75 11.91
CA PHE A 233 2.44 -31.76 11.09
C PHE A 233 3.24 -30.47 11.29
N ASN A 234 4.47 -30.58 11.80
CA ASN A 234 5.35 -29.40 11.90
C ASN A 234 5.71 -28.89 10.49
N ASN A 235 5.98 -27.59 10.39
CA ASN A 235 6.39 -26.94 9.14
C ASN A 235 7.74 -26.24 9.34
N PRO A 236 8.82 -26.64 8.63
CA PRO A 236 8.96 -27.82 7.78
C PRO A 236 9.08 -29.14 8.58
N SER A 237 8.80 -30.30 7.96
CA SER A 237 9.05 -31.62 8.57
C SER A 237 9.11 -32.81 7.60
N ALA A 238 9.74 -33.89 8.05
CA ALA A 238 9.74 -35.19 7.34
C ALA A 238 8.35 -35.86 7.40
N GLU A 239 7.58 -35.65 8.46
CA GLU A 239 6.22 -36.16 8.56
C GLU A 239 5.30 -35.52 7.50
N LEU A 240 5.47 -34.22 7.25
CA LEU A 240 4.78 -33.52 6.17
C LEU A 240 5.24 -34.04 4.79
N PHE A 241 6.55 -34.26 4.61
CA PHE A 241 7.11 -34.87 3.39
C PHE A 241 6.42 -36.20 3.06
N GLU A 242 6.30 -37.10 4.04
CA GLU A 242 5.66 -38.41 3.86
C GLU A 242 4.21 -38.28 3.37
N GLN A 243 3.48 -37.23 3.81
CA GLN A 243 2.13 -36.98 3.31
C GLN A 243 2.13 -36.49 1.86
N LEU A 244 3.03 -35.56 1.51
CA LEU A 244 3.14 -34.97 0.18
C LEU A 244 3.47 -35.99 -0.91
N VAL A 245 4.18 -37.07 -0.57
CA VAL A 245 4.50 -38.17 -1.50
C VAL A 245 3.70 -39.47 -1.27
N SER A 246 2.59 -39.38 -0.53
CA SER A 246 1.83 -40.56 -0.06
C SER A 246 0.98 -41.27 -1.12
N ASN A 247 0.77 -40.66 -2.28
CA ASN A 247 -0.27 -41.03 -3.25
C ASN A 247 -1.70 -40.97 -2.68
N ALA A 248 -1.91 -40.31 -1.54
CA ALA A 248 -3.17 -40.35 -0.81
C ALA A 248 -3.59 -38.97 -0.26
N LEU A 249 -3.39 -37.93 -1.07
CA LEU A 249 -3.92 -36.60 -0.80
C LEU A 249 -5.30 -36.37 -1.43
N TYR A 250 -6.10 -35.53 -0.79
CA TYR A 250 -7.46 -35.19 -1.17
C TYR A 250 -7.70 -33.70 -0.95
N PHE A 251 -8.46 -33.06 -1.83
CA PHE A 251 -8.98 -31.72 -1.58
C PHE A 251 -10.31 -31.84 -0.85
N ARG A 252 -10.35 -31.46 0.42
CA ARG A 252 -11.47 -31.68 1.31
C ARG A 252 -12.09 -30.35 1.72
N SER A 253 -13.11 -29.95 1.00
CA SER A 253 -13.84 -28.69 1.22
C SER A 253 -15.36 -28.92 1.12
N PRO A 254 -16.22 -28.00 1.60
CA PRO A 254 -17.66 -28.25 1.62
C PRO A 254 -18.28 -28.42 0.22
N ALA A 255 -17.95 -27.56 -0.75
CA ALA A 255 -18.52 -27.70 -2.09
C ALA A 255 -18.03 -28.98 -2.79
N THR A 256 -16.77 -29.36 -2.63
CA THR A 256 -16.26 -30.61 -3.21
C THR A 256 -16.89 -31.85 -2.58
N LEU A 257 -17.14 -31.83 -1.27
CA LEU A 257 -17.87 -32.90 -0.59
C LEU A 257 -19.34 -32.95 -1.03
N PHE A 258 -19.97 -31.79 -1.24
CA PHE A 258 -21.33 -31.73 -1.76
C PHE A 258 -21.43 -32.36 -3.16
N GLU A 259 -20.58 -31.94 -4.10
CA GLU A 259 -20.53 -32.49 -5.46
C GLU A 259 -20.14 -33.97 -5.47
N GLY A 260 -19.23 -34.37 -4.59
CA GLY A 260 -18.74 -35.74 -4.46
C GLY A 260 -19.62 -36.68 -3.64
N ASN A 261 -20.82 -36.27 -3.20
CA ASN A 261 -21.70 -37.04 -2.31
C ASN A 261 -20.97 -37.55 -1.03
N GLY A 262 -20.19 -36.67 -0.41
CA GLY A 262 -19.40 -36.92 0.80
C GLY A 262 -18.00 -37.48 0.55
N ILE A 263 -17.62 -37.70 -0.72
CA ILE A 263 -16.28 -38.19 -1.10
C ILE A 263 -15.45 -36.99 -1.59
N ALA A 264 -14.31 -36.75 -0.94
CA ALA A 264 -13.38 -35.70 -1.34
C ALA A 264 -12.62 -36.12 -2.62
N PRO A 265 -12.41 -35.21 -3.59
CA PRO A 265 -11.60 -35.49 -4.76
C PRO A 265 -10.15 -35.79 -4.42
N ARG A 266 -9.57 -36.77 -5.10
CA ARG A 266 -8.18 -37.19 -4.90
C ARG A 266 -7.23 -36.31 -5.71
N LEU A 267 -6.17 -35.85 -5.05
CA LEU A 267 -5.11 -35.03 -5.66
C LEU A 267 -3.96 -35.90 -6.18
N PHE A 268 -3.18 -35.35 -7.10
CA PHE A 268 -1.97 -35.98 -7.61
C PHE A 268 -0.83 -35.76 -6.63
N SER A 269 -0.44 -36.80 -5.90
CA SER A 269 0.63 -36.75 -4.91
C SER A 269 1.59 -37.93 -5.12
N PRO A 270 2.39 -37.92 -6.20
CA PRO A 270 3.20 -39.07 -6.62
C PRO A 270 4.20 -39.53 -5.54
N SER A 271 4.72 -40.76 -5.65
CA SER A 271 5.69 -41.31 -4.68
C SER A 271 7.06 -40.62 -4.69
N SER A 272 7.28 -39.73 -5.64
CA SER A 272 8.42 -38.83 -5.75
C SER A 272 7.87 -37.46 -6.08
N TRP A 273 8.26 -36.44 -5.31
CA TRP A 273 7.82 -35.07 -5.55
C TRP A 273 8.17 -34.62 -6.97
N ASP A 274 7.20 -33.97 -7.62
CA ASP A 274 7.33 -33.32 -8.92
C ASP A 274 6.92 -31.85 -8.75
N ASP A 275 7.89 -30.94 -8.83
CA ASP A 275 7.66 -29.49 -8.62
C ASP A 275 6.59 -28.91 -9.56
N GLY A 276 6.41 -29.48 -10.74
CA GLY A 276 5.45 -28.98 -11.72
C GLY A 276 4.04 -29.51 -11.54
N SER A 277 3.86 -30.65 -10.86
CA SER A 277 2.59 -31.40 -10.90
C SER A 277 2.03 -31.85 -9.54
N SER A 278 2.85 -31.98 -8.50
CA SER A 278 2.40 -32.41 -7.18
C SER A 278 1.33 -31.48 -6.58
N VAL A 279 0.36 -32.08 -5.88
CA VAL A 279 -0.71 -31.46 -5.09
C VAL A 279 -1.76 -30.71 -5.91
N TYR A 280 -1.36 -29.79 -6.78
CA TYR A 280 -2.26 -28.87 -7.47
C TYR A 280 -2.84 -29.45 -8.76
N HIS A 281 -3.06 -30.76 -8.78
CA HIS A 281 -3.71 -31.47 -9.87
C HIS A 281 -4.62 -32.55 -9.32
N LEU A 282 -5.64 -32.90 -10.10
CA LEU A 282 -6.47 -34.08 -9.84
C LEU A 282 -5.71 -35.36 -10.15
N ASN A 283 -6.02 -36.42 -9.40
CA ASN A 283 -5.33 -37.69 -9.53
C ASN A 283 -5.66 -38.38 -10.87
N GLU A 284 -4.67 -38.49 -11.75
CA GLU A 284 -4.76 -39.14 -13.08
C GLU A 284 -5.43 -40.52 -13.06
N ASN A 285 -5.14 -41.35 -12.06
CA ASN A 285 -5.72 -42.70 -11.99
C ASN A 285 -7.22 -42.69 -11.64
N SER A 286 -7.67 -41.66 -10.93
CA SER A 286 -9.05 -41.49 -10.48
C SER A 286 -9.89 -40.78 -11.53
N TYR A 287 -9.29 -39.86 -12.28
CA TYR A 287 -9.93 -39.02 -13.30
C TYR A 287 -9.26 -39.17 -14.67
N ARG A 288 -9.15 -40.42 -15.13
CA ARG A 288 -8.50 -40.76 -16.41
C ARG A 288 -9.12 -40.02 -17.59
N ALA A 289 -8.38 -39.95 -18.69
CA ALA A 289 -8.86 -39.44 -19.97
C ALA A 289 -10.27 -39.92 -20.33
N GLY A 290 -11.11 -38.98 -20.77
CA GLY A 290 -12.54 -39.18 -21.03
C GLY A 290 -13.45 -39.07 -19.79
N ASN A 291 -12.91 -38.87 -18.58
CA ASN A 291 -13.71 -38.51 -17.40
C ASN A 291 -14.08 -37.03 -17.44
N ILE A 292 -15.31 -36.67 -17.05
CA ILE A 292 -15.77 -35.27 -17.01
C ILE A 292 -14.90 -34.32 -16.15
N ASN A 293 -14.09 -34.87 -15.23
CA ASN A 293 -13.15 -34.12 -14.40
C ASN A 293 -11.67 -34.34 -14.79
N SER A 294 -11.37 -34.86 -15.99
CA SER A 294 -9.98 -35.12 -16.41
C SER A 294 -9.19 -33.86 -16.75
N MET A 295 -9.85 -32.70 -16.90
CA MET A 295 -9.21 -31.46 -17.34
C MET A 295 -8.02 -31.06 -16.46
N MET A 296 -8.16 -31.14 -15.12
CA MET A 296 -7.12 -30.76 -14.16
C MET A 296 -6.20 -31.90 -13.75
N THR A 297 -6.08 -32.97 -14.52
CA THR A 297 -5.01 -33.96 -14.29
C THR A 297 -3.69 -33.49 -14.90
N PRO A 298 -2.52 -33.93 -14.40
CA PRO A 298 -1.23 -33.31 -14.74
C PRO A 298 -0.72 -33.61 -16.15
N PHE A 299 -1.38 -34.51 -16.89
CA PHE A 299 -0.91 -34.98 -18.19
C PHE A 299 -1.98 -34.84 -19.26
N ALA A 300 -1.66 -34.19 -20.38
CA ALA A 300 -2.54 -34.16 -21.55
C ALA A 300 -2.25 -35.33 -22.51
N GLY A 301 -3.30 -36.04 -22.94
CA GLY A 301 -3.26 -37.07 -23.97
C GLY A 301 -3.16 -36.53 -25.40
N LEU A 302 -2.46 -37.24 -26.29
CA LEU A 302 -2.56 -36.98 -27.72
C LEU A 302 -3.95 -37.39 -28.22
N GLY A 303 -4.55 -36.55 -29.07
CA GLY A 303 -5.92 -36.70 -29.56
C GLY A 303 -7.02 -36.48 -28.52
N GLU A 304 -6.67 -36.15 -27.28
CA GLU A 304 -7.64 -35.86 -26.23
C GLU A 304 -8.05 -34.38 -26.30
N ALA A 305 -9.37 -34.12 -26.30
CA ALA A 305 -9.94 -32.78 -26.23
C ALA A 305 -10.91 -32.71 -25.04
N VAL A 306 -10.56 -31.94 -24.00
CA VAL A 306 -11.36 -31.74 -22.80
C VAL A 306 -11.72 -30.25 -22.69
N HIS A 307 -12.86 -29.87 -23.28
CA HIS A 307 -13.32 -28.49 -23.29
C HIS A 307 -14.24 -28.17 -22.10
N ASN A 308 -14.15 -28.96 -21.03
CA ASN A 308 -14.98 -28.86 -19.84
C ASN A 308 -14.12 -28.94 -18.58
N PRO A 309 -14.05 -27.87 -17.76
CA PRO A 309 -13.32 -27.92 -16.50
C PRO A 309 -13.81 -29.00 -15.52
N GLY A 310 -15.08 -29.38 -15.61
CA GLY A 310 -15.69 -30.41 -14.77
C GLY A 310 -16.20 -29.89 -13.42
N PRO A 311 -17.20 -30.56 -12.82
CA PRO A 311 -17.82 -30.12 -11.57
C PRO A 311 -16.85 -30.07 -10.38
N ILE A 312 -15.84 -30.95 -10.33
CA ILE A 312 -14.87 -30.98 -9.22
C ILE A 312 -13.95 -29.75 -9.27
N ALA A 313 -13.41 -29.40 -10.44
CA ALA A 313 -12.56 -28.22 -10.57
C ALA A 313 -13.35 -26.95 -10.23
N MET A 314 -14.60 -26.85 -10.69
CA MET A 314 -15.48 -25.72 -10.35
C MET A 314 -15.81 -25.66 -8.85
N ALA A 315 -16.00 -26.79 -8.18
CA ALA A 315 -16.22 -26.83 -6.73
C ALA A 315 -14.98 -26.40 -5.94
N ILE A 316 -13.77 -26.78 -6.40
CA ILE A 316 -12.51 -26.31 -5.82
C ILE A 316 -12.39 -24.79 -5.96
N LEU A 317 -12.59 -24.26 -7.18
CA LEU A 317 -12.56 -22.81 -7.43
C LEU A 317 -13.58 -22.06 -6.57
N ALA A 318 -14.77 -22.62 -6.38
CA ALA A 318 -15.81 -22.04 -5.53
C ALA A 318 -15.37 -21.92 -4.06
N ASP A 319 -14.70 -22.94 -3.50
CA ASP A 319 -14.28 -22.92 -2.09
C ASP A 319 -13.02 -22.06 -1.84
N ILE A 320 -12.19 -21.81 -2.85
CA ILE A 320 -11.01 -20.94 -2.70
C ILE A 320 -11.33 -19.44 -2.87
N GLY A 321 -12.54 -19.08 -3.28
CA GLY A 321 -12.98 -17.68 -3.30
C GLY A 321 -13.79 -17.22 -4.51
N TRP A 322 -13.90 -18.02 -5.58
CA TRP A 322 -14.71 -17.63 -6.77
C TRP A 322 -16.21 -17.62 -6.51
N LYS A 323 -16.65 -18.25 -5.41
CA LYS A 323 -17.99 -18.09 -4.86
C LYS A 323 -17.84 -17.67 -3.41
N ASN A 324 -18.57 -16.67 -2.95
CA ASN A 324 -18.44 -16.16 -1.60
C ASN A 324 -19.80 -16.01 -0.88
N LEU A 325 -19.73 -15.79 0.43
CA LEU A 325 -20.85 -15.40 1.28
C LEU A 325 -20.38 -14.26 2.17
N PHE A 326 -21.00 -13.10 2.02
CA PHE A 326 -20.71 -11.89 2.78
C PHE A 326 -21.72 -11.72 3.91
N ILE A 327 -21.23 -11.55 5.13
CA ILE A 327 -22.03 -11.22 6.32
C ILE A 327 -21.57 -9.86 6.82
N ARG A 328 -22.35 -8.81 6.53
CA ARG A 328 -22.06 -7.44 6.93
C ARG A 328 -22.94 -7.06 8.12
N HIS A 329 -22.32 -6.79 9.26
CA HIS A 329 -22.98 -6.46 10.52
C HIS A 329 -22.27 -5.29 11.19
N ASP A 330 -23.04 -4.29 11.59
CA ASP A 330 -22.56 -3.20 12.44
C ASP A 330 -22.64 -3.67 13.89
N GLU A 331 -21.49 -3.72 14.57
CA GLU A 331 -21.39 -4.14 15.96
C GLU A 331 -22.30 -3.28 16.85
N HIS A 332 -23.03 -3.95 17.75
CA HIS A 332 -23.92 -3.27 18.67
C HIS A 332 -23.12 -2.49 19.73
N LYS A 333 -23.54 -1.25 20.01
CA LYS A 333 -22.98 -0.44 21.10
C LYS A 333 -23.31 -1.06 22.46
N ASP A 334 -22.48 -0.78 23.46
CA ASP A 334 -22.75 -1.16 24.85
C ASP A 334 -24.07 -0.54 25.33
N ILE A 335 -24.72 -1.17 26.31
CA ILE A 335 -26.00 -0.70 26.84
C ILE A 335 -26.00 -0.72 28.36
N GLU A 336 -26.58 0.30 29.00
CA GLU A 336 -26.61 0.35 30.46
C GLU A 336 -27.66 -0.57 31.07
N VAL A 337 -28.80 -0.72 30.39
CA VAL A 337 -29.93 -1.55 30.85
C VAL A 337 -30.59 -2.22 29.65
N VAL A 338 -30.82 -3.53 29.75
CA VAL A 338 -31.64 -4.27 28.79
C VAL A 338 -33.11 -4.00 29.09
N THR A 339 -33.76 -3.15 28.29
CA THR A 339 -35.19 -2.83 28.43
C THR A 339 -36.06 -3.55 27.41
N GLU A 340 -35.49 -3.95 26.28
CA GLU A 340 -36.10 -4.70 25.19
C GLU A 340 -35.07 -5.71 24.64
N PRO A 341 -35.50 -6.74 23.89
CA PRO A 341 -34.57 -7.63 23.20
C PRO A 341 -33.60 -6.85 22.30
N VAL A 342 -32.33 -7.27 22.30
CA VAL A 342 -31.30 -6.66 21.44
C VAL A 342 -31.49 -7.19 20.03
N ILE A 343 -31.75 -6.30 19.07
CA ILE A 343 -31.94 -6.69 17.66
C ILE A 343 -30.58 -6.80 16.99
N ILE A 344 -30.22 -8.00 16.56
CA ILE A 344 -29.02 -8.24 15.76
C ILE A 344 -29.45 -8.30 14.29
N GLU A 345 -28.98 -7.35 13.48
CA GLU A 345 -29.28 -7.24 12.05
C GLU A 345 -28.02 -7.39 11.21
N ALA A 346 -28.08 -8.10 10.09
CA ALA A 346 -26.97 -8.22 9.15
C ALA A 346 -27.44 -8.31 7.70
N SER A 347 -26.67 -7.73 6.76
CA SER A 347 -26.80 -8.04 5.33
C SER A 347 -26.07 -9.35 5.05
N ILE A 348 -26.78 -10.34 4.52
CA ILE A 348 -26.24 -11.65 4.15
C ILE A 348 -26.45 -11.85 2.65
N GLU A 349 -25.36 -11.85 1.91
CA GLU A 349 -25.32 -11.98 0.45
C GLU A 349 -24.46 -13.18 0.08
N SER A 350 -24.90 -14.00 -0.89
CA SER A 350 -24.15 -15.18 -1.31
C SER A 350 -24.32 -15.47 -2.78
N ASP A 351 -23.25 -15.95 -3.41
CA ASP A 351 -23.29 -16.40 -4.81
C ASP A 351 -24.00 -17.75 -4.98
N TYR A 352 -24.16 -18.52 -3.89
CA TYR A 352 -25.05 -19.68 -3.84
C TYR A 352 -26.32 -19.33 -3.09
N GLU A 353 -27.39 -20.07 -3.36
CA GLU A 353 -28.63 -19.95 -2.59
C GLU A 353 -28.34 -20.20 -1.12
N LEU A 354 -28.79 -19.29 -0.24
CA LEU A 354 -28.65 -19.45 1.20
C LEU A 354 -29.49 -20.62 1.70
N ASP A 355 -28.97 -21.39 2.65
CA ASP A 355 -29.81 -22.28 3.44
C ASP A 355 -30.49 -21.45 4.52
N SER A 356 -31.70 -20.97 4.22
CA SER A 356 -32.47 -20.16 5.15
C SER A 356 -32.72 -20.86 6.48
N THR A 357 -32.54 -22.18 6.62
CA THR A 357 -32.70 -22.90 7.89
C THR A 357 -31.46 -22.88 8.78
N LEU A 358 -30.34 -22.35 8.28
CA LEU A 358 -29.02 -22.34 8.92
C LEU A 358 -28.44 -20.92 9.02
N LEU A 359 -29.28 -19.95 9.39
CA LEU A 359 -28.89 -18.57 9.66
C LEU A 359 -29.11 -18.28 11.16
N PHE A 360 -28.03 -18.07 11.89
CA PHE A 360 -28.07 -17.97 13.35
C PHE A 360 -27.19 -16.86 13.89
N VAL A 361 -27.62 -16.29 15.02
CA VAL A 361 -26.73 -15.60 15.95
C VAL A 361 -26.42 -16.57 17.07
N TYR A 362 -25.15 -16.88 17.27
CA TYR A 362 -24.66 -17.63 18.43
C TYR A 362 -24.19 -16.65 19.48
N TYR A 363 -24.50 -16.90 20.74
CA TYR A 363 -24.17 -15.99 21.82
C TYR A 363 -23.87 -16.72 23.13
N SER A 364 -23.14 -16.03 23.99
CA SER A 364 -22.63 -16.57 25.25
C SER A 364 -22.40 -15.46 26.27
N SER A 365 -22.58 -15.80 27.55
CA SER A 365 -22.19 -14.95 28.69
C SER A 365 -20.94 -15.44 29.45
N ASP A 366 -20.26 -16.49 28.98
CA ASP A 366 -19.09 -17.10 29.63
C ASP A 366 -17.94 -17.38 28.65
N PHE A 367 -17.77 -16.50 27.66
CA PHE A 367 -16.76 -16.59 26.60
C PHE A 367 -16.79 -17.92 25.82
N PHE A 368 -18.00 -18.37 25.46
CA PHE A 368 -18.29 -19.57 24.69
C PHE A 368 -17.88 -20.88 25.38
N SER A 369 -17.74 -20.87 26.70
CA SER A 369 -17.67 -22.12 27.48
C SER A 369 -19.01 -22.86 27.42
N THR A 370 -20.11 -22.10 27.42
CA THR A 370 -21.45 -22.50 27.04
C THR A 370 -22.02 -21.47 26.05
N TYR A 371 -22.95 -21.88 25.20
CA TYR A 371 -23.56 -20.96 24.25
C TYR A 371 -24.99 -21.39 23.93
N ASP A 372 -25.76 -20.44 23.43
CA ASP A 372 -27.09 -20.64 22.86
C ASP A 372 -27.13 -19.99 21.46
N SER A 373 -28.23 -20.18 20.74
CA SER A 373 -28.40 -19.65 19.39
C SER A 373 -29.82 -19.19 19.14
N VAL A 374 -29.96 -18.08 18.42
CA VAL A 374 -31.25 -17.57 17.93
C VAL A 374 -31.24 -17.50 16.41
N PHE A 375 -32.38 -17.80 15.80
CA PHE A 375 -32.52 -17.89 14.36
C PHE A 375 -32.76 -16.52 13.73
N MET A 376 -32.07 -16.22 12.63
CA MET A 376 -32.25 -14.98 11.88
C MET A 376 -33.36 -15.11 10.83
N VAL A 377 -34.28 -14.15 10.81
CA VAL A 377 -35.39 -14.09 9.84
C VAL A 377 -35.19 -12.95 8.84
N PRO A 378 -35.60 -13.11 7.57
CA PRO A 378 -35.50 -12.04 6.58
C PRO A 378 -36.41 -10.86 6.96
N THR A 379 -35.93 -9.65 6.75
CA THR A 379 -36.69 -8.41 6.94
C THR A 379 -37.47 -8.03 5.67
N ALA A 380 -38.10 -6.86 5.66
CA ALA A 380 -38.75 -6.31 4.46
C ALA A 380 -37.76 -5.89 3.36
N LYS A 381 -36.47 -5.67 3.70
CA LYS A 381 -35.41 -5.37 2.73
C LYS A 381 -34.78 -6.68 2.28
N ALA A 382 -34.63 -6.85 0.96
CA ALA A 382 -33.89 -7.98 0.42
C ALA A 382 -32.48 -8.03 1.03
N THR A 383 -31.95 -9.23 1.26
CA THR A 383 -30.64 -9.55 1.87
C THR A 383 -30.43 -9.19 3.34
N ILE A 384 -31.35 -8.45 3.98
CA ILE A 384 -31.21 -8.11 5.41
C ILE A 384 -31.97 -9.11 6.28
N PHE A 385 -31.28 -9.66 7.27
CA PHE A 385 -31.81 -10.62 8.24
C PHE A 385 -31.67 -10.06 9.65
N SER A 386 -32.63 -10.37 10.53
CA SER A 386 -32.64 -9.91 11.92
C SER A 386 -32.98 -11.03 12.90
N SER A 387 -32.49 -10.93 14.13
CA SER A 387 -32.89 -11.79 15.24
C SER A 387 -33.03 -11.00 16.53
N ASP A 388 -33.98 -11.40 17.37
CA ASP A 388 -34.19 -10.85 18.70
C ASP A 388 -33.37 -11.63 19.72
N LEU A 389 -32.31 -11.01 20.25
CA LEU A 389 -31.48 -11.60 21.27
C LEU A 389 -32.03 -11.25 22.66
N SER A 390 -32.69 -12.23 23.29
CA SER A 390 -33.25 -12.09 24.64
C SER A 390 -32.18 -12.28 25.71
N ILE A 391 -31.65 -11.17 26.23
CA ILE A 391 -30.59 -11.19 27.23
C ILE A 391 -31.20 -11.04 28.63
N ASN A 392 -30.93 -12.00 29.52
CA ASN A 392 -31.45 -12.03 30.88
C ASN A 392 -30.35 -11.84 31.95
N ILE A 393 -29.48 -10.84 31.75
CA ILE A 393 -28.46 -10.45 32.73
C ILE A 393 -28.62 -8.97 33.07
N GLU A 394 -28.41 -8.61 34.34
CA GLU A 394 -28.46 -7.21 34.80
C GLU A 394 -27.15 -6.46 34.50
N GLN A 395 -26.01 -7.17 34.57
CA GLN A 395 -24.69 -6.65 34.28
C GLN A 395 -23.79 -7.78 33.79
N GLY A 396 -22.92 -7.51 32.82
CA GLY A 396 -21.93 -8.46 32.33
C GLY A 396 -21.56 -8.24 30.87
N ILE A 397 -21.05 -9.29 30.24
CA ILE A 397 -20.67 -9.30 28.83
C ILE A 397 -21.47 -10.38 28.12
N VAL A 398 -22.00 -10.06 26.95
CA VAL A 398 -22.52 -11.02 25.99
C VAL A 398 -21.63 -10.98 24.76
N SER A 399 -20.93 -12.08 24.52
CA SER A 399 -20.18 -12.31 23.29
C SER A 399 -21.08 -12.97 22.27
N TYR A 400 -21.03 -12.54 21.01
CA TYR A 400 -21.84 -13.13 19.94
C TYR A 400 -21.14 -13.14 18.59
N TYR A 401 -21.63 -13.99 17.68
CA TYR A 401 -21.24 -13.97 16.27
C TYR A 401 -22.43 -14.42 15.41
N ILE A 402 -22.43 -13.99 14.15
CA ILE A 402 -23.42 -14.39 13.15
C ILE A 402 -22.84 -15.52 12.32
N SER A 403 -23.65 -16.53 12.01
CA SER A 403 -23.28 -17.64 11.16
C SER A 403 -24.32 -17.85 10.08
N ALA A 404 -23.86 -18.05 8.85
CA ALA A 404 -24.70 -18.31 7.70
C ALA A 404 -24.15 -19.46 6.87
N THR A 405 -25.03 -20.35 6.43
CA THR A 405 -24.69 -21.49 5.57
C THR A 405 -25.43 -21.41 4.24
N ASP A 406 -24.76 -21.74 3.14
CA ASP A 406 -25.38 -21.86 1.83
C ASP A 406 -25.81 -23.31 1.49
N LYS A 407 -26.54 -23.48 0.39
CA LYS A 407 -27.00 -24.79 -0.09
C LYS A 407 -25.88 -25.74 -0.54
N LYS A 408 -24.63 -25.26 -0.65
CA LYS A 408 -23.43 -26.09 -0.86
C LYS A 408 -22.75 -26.47 0.45
N GLN A 409 -23.40 -26.23 1.59
CA GLN A 409 -22.94 -26.54 2.94
C GLN A 409 -21.68 -25.76 3.35
N ARG A 410 -21.40 -24.62 2.69
CA ARG A 410 -20.32 -23.73 3.13
C ARG A 410 -20.87 -22.82 4.21
N THR A 411 -20.18 -22.76 5.34
CA THR A 411 -20.56 -21.93 6.49
C THR A 411 -19.55 -20.81 6.65
N PHE A 412 -20.06 -19.60 6.81
CA PHE A 412 -19.30 -18.39 7.04
C PHE A 412 -19.76 -17.76 8.35
N ASN A 413 -18.82 -17.16 9.06
CA ASN A 413 -19.05 -16.50 10.33
C ASN A 413 -18.69 -15.01 10.23
N SER A 414 -19.32 -14.20 11.07
CA SER A 414 -18.94 -12.82 11.31
C SER A 414 -18.90 -12.57 12.82
N PRO A 415 -17.71 -12.32 13.41
CA PRO A 415 -16.39 -12.27 12.76
C PRO A 415 -15.96 -13.63 12.17
N SER A 416 -15.08 -13.63 11.17
CA SER A 416 -14.74 -14.85 10.42
C SER A 416 -13.97 -15.91 11.20
N THR A 417 -13.28 -15.52 12.27
CA THR A 417 -12.56 -16.40 13.19
C THR A 417 -13.40 -16.88 14.36
N ALA A 418 -14.72 -16.60 14.38
CA ALA A 418 -15.57 -17.06 15.47
C ALA A 418 -15.55 -18.59 15.64
N PRO A 419 -15.55 -19.10 16.89
CA PRO A 419 -15.75 -18.36 18.15
C PRO A 419 -14.48 -17.76 18.78
N ASP A 420 -13.29 -17.91 18.18
CA ASP A 420 -12.05 -17.35 18.74
C ASP A 420 -12.08 -15.82 18.77
N SER A 421 -12.84 -15.21 17.87
CA SER A 421 -13.17 -13.78 17.91
C SER A 421 -14.69 -13.59 17.78
N THR A 422 -15.23 -12.68 18.58
CA THR A 422 -16.67 -12.44 18.68
C THR A 422 -16.91 -10.95 18.84
N TYR A 423 -18.11 -10.49 18.47
CA TYR A 423 -18.60 -9.18 18.88
C TYR A 423 -18.86 -9.17 20.37
N ILE A 424 -18.66 -8.02 21.02
CA ILE A 424 -18.77 -7.89 22.47
C ILE A 424 -19.82 -6.83 22.78
N LEU A 425 -20.90 -7.26 23.43
CA LEU A 425 -21.89 -6.37 24.02
C LEU A 425 -21.69 -6.32 25.53
N ARG A 426 -21.33 -5.16 26.07
CA ARG A 426 -21.29 -4.95 27.53
C ARG A 426 -22.62 -4.39 28.02
N ILE A 427 -23.02 -4.90 29.18
CA ILE A 427 -24.28 -4.55 29.82
C ILE A 427 -23.97 -4.05 31.23
N GLY A 428 -24.44 -2.86 31.55
CA GLY A 428 -24.29 -2.24 32.88
C GLY A 428 -23.77 -0.81 32.80
N PRO A 429 -23.50 -0.17 33.97
CA PRO A 429 -23.03 1.20 34.02
C PRO A 429 -21.80 1.41 33.16
N ASP A 430 -21.78 2.50 32.40
CA ASP A 430 -20.67 2.80 31.53
C ASP A 430 -19.52 3.47 32.31
N GLU A 431 -18.32 2.90 32.19
CA GLU A 431 -17.09 3.36 32.85
C GLU A 431 -16.05 3.83 31.83
N PHE A 432 -16.36 3.80 30.54
CA PHE A 432 -15.43 4.21 29.49
C PHE A 432 -15.70 5.66 29.12
N SER A 433 -14.66 6.49 29.14
CA SER A 433 -14.79 7.87 28.67
C SER A 433 -14.65 7.92 27.14
N PRO A 434 -15.27 8.92 26.47
CA PRO A 434 -15.09 9.16 25.04
C PRO A 434 -13.63 9.21 24.60
N VAL A 435 -13.33 8.69 23.42
CA VAL A 435 -12.02 8.86 22.78
C VAL A 435 -12.12 9.96 21.73
N ILE A 436 -11.22 10.94 21.80
CA ILE A 436 -11.17 12.10 20.90
C ILE A 436 -9.88 12.04 20.07
N ASN A 437 -9.97 12.30 18.78
CA ASN A 437 -8.84 12.50 17.89
C ASN A 437 -8.98 13.84 17.13
N HIS A 438 -7.89 14.60 17.04
CA HIS A 438 -7.84 15.93 16.42
C HIS A 438 -6.41 16.29 16.04
N GLN A 439 -6.24 16.96 14.90
CA GLN A 439 -4.98 17.60 14.52
C GLN A 439 -5.01 19.09 14.82
N PRO A 440 -4.13 19.59 15.73
CA PRO A 440 -4.14 20.98 16.12
C PRO A 440 -3.57 21.92 15.05
N ARG A 441 -4.01 23.17 15.08
CA ARG A 441 -3.47 24.24 14.25
C ARG A 441 -2.38 25.00 15.01
N GLU A 442 -1.23 25.22 14.39
CA GLU A 442 -0.08 25.87 15.04
C GLU A 442 -0.19 27.40 15.11
N PHE A 443 -0.76 28.01 14.05
CA PHE A 443 -0.98 29.45 13.99
C PHE A 443 -2.18 29.82 13.11
N ILE A 444 -2.68 31.04 13.32
CA ILE A 444 -3.64 31.72 12.44
C ILE A 444 -3.15 33.15 12.16
N LEU A 445 -3.71 33.78 11.15
CA LEU A 445 -3.35 35.16 10.79
C LEU A 445 -4.19 36.19 11.56
N THR A 446 -3.65 37.39 11.78
CA THR A 446 -4.36 38.56 12.33
C THR A 446 -5.66 38.89 11.59
N SER A 447 -5.74 38.56 10.30
CA SER A 447 -6.92 38.74 9.44
C SER A 447 -8.02 37.68 9.63
N SER A 448 -7.77 36.65 10.43
CA SER A 448 -8.71 35.54 10.63
C SER A 448 -9.92 35.98 11.44
N SER A 449 -11.11 35.90 10.85
CA SER A 449 -12.39 36.20 11.51
C SER A 449 -12.96 35.01 12.27
N SER A 450 -12.54 33.80 11.89
CA SER A 450 -12.96 32.54 12.52
C SER A 450 -11.88 31.49 12.43
N MET A 451 -11.96 30.46 13.28
CA MET A 451 -11.09 29.29 13.24
C MET A 451 -11.93 28.02 13.33
N GLN A 452 -11.86 27.18 12.29
CA GLN A 452 -12.53 25.88 12.29
C GLN A 452 -11.73 24.88 13.15
N ILE A 453 -12.45 24.08 13.94
CA ILE A 453 -11.93 22.95 14.70
C ILE A 453 -12.74 21.72 14.30
N SER A 454 -12.08 20.64 13.92
CA SER A 454 -12.70 19.37 13.57
C SER A 454 -12.13 18.23 14.41
N ALA A 455 -12.95 17.36 14.97
CA ALA A 455 -12.53 16.24 15.80
C ALA A 455 -13.32 14.97 15.49
N LEU A 456 -12.67 13.82 15.59
CA LEU A 456 -13.36 12.54 15.68
C LEU A 456 -13.60 12.24 17.16
N ALA A 457 -14.84 11.97 17.56
CA ALA A 457 -15.17 11.54 18.91
C ALA A 457 -16.03 10.28 18.85
N ASN A 458 -15.62 9.24 19.57
CA ASN A 458 -16.33 7.96 19.62
C ASN A 458 -16.34 7.43 21.05
N ASP A 459 -17.35 6.61 21.34
CA ASP A 459 -17.61 6.04 22.64
C ASP A 459 -18.31 4.69 22.49
N ASN A 460 -18.17 3.81 23.48
CA ASN A 460 -18.72 2.45 23.47
C ASN A 460 -20.25 2.43 23.55
N ILE A 461 -20.89 3.42 24.17
CA ILE A 461 -22.36 3.56 24.18
C ILE A 461 -22.82 4.69 23.25
N GLY A 462 -22.06 5.77 23.13
CA GLY A 462 -22.31 6.88 22.21
C GLY A 462 -21.98 8.25 22.77
N ILE A 463 -21.95 9.26 21.90
CA ILE A 463 -21.57 10.64 22.26
C ILE A 463 -22.83 11.52 22.42
N ASP A 464 -22.95 12.23 23.53
CA ASP A 464 -24.00 13.23 23.78
C ASP A 464 -23.63 14.56 23.14
N SER A 465 -22.42 15.05 23.42
CA SER A 465 -21.99 16.37 22.97
C SER A 465 -20.47 16.48 22.87
N VAL A 466 -20.03 17.30 21.92
CA VAL A 466 -18.63 17.71 21.75
C VAL A 466 -18.57 19.23 21.68
N TRP A 467 -17.62 19.84 22.38
CA TRP A 467 -17.39 21.29 22.35
C TRP A 467 -15.91 21.63 22.49
N VAL A 468 -15.56 22.83 22.07
CA VAL A 468 -14.23 23.40 22.27
C VAL A 468 -14.29 24.36 23.45
N GLU A 469 -13.35 24.22 24.38
CA GLU A 469 -13.04 25.24 25.39
C GLU A 469 -11.80 26.00 24.96
N TYR A 470 -11.87 27.34 24.91
CA TYR A 470 -10.77 28.16 24.42
C TYR A 470 -10.58 29.46 25.22
N LEU A 471 -9.34 29.95 25.22
CA LEU A 471 -8.87 31.13 25.92
C LEU A 471 -8.10 32.00 24.93
N TYR A 472 -8.44 33.28 24.85
CA TYR A 472 -7.61 34.26 24.15
C TYR A 472 -6.64 34.90 25.16
N ASN A 473 -5.33 34.82 24.90
CA ASN A 473 -4.26 35.34 25.77
C ASN A 473 -4.36 34.89 27.24
N MET A 474 -4.71 33.60 27.47
CA MET A 474 -4.92 33.00 28.80
C MET A 474 -5.94 33.75 29.68
N GLN A 475 -6.91 34.45 29.06
CA GLN A 475 -7.99 35.13 29.77
C GLN A 475 -9.17 34.18 30.06
N PHE A 476 -10.37 34.72 30.30
CA PHE A 476 -11.55 33.93 30.68
C PHE A 476 -11.90 32.87 29.63
N PRO A 477 -12.13 31.60 30.04
CA PRO A 477 -12.48 30.54 29.11
C PRO A 477 -13.85 30.78 28.48
N GLN A 478 -13.94 30.50 27.18
CA GLN A 478 -15.15 30.47 26.39
C GLN A 478 -15.40 29.04 25.91
N SER A 479 -16.66 28.70 25.60
CA SER A 479 -17.03 27.39 25.10
C SER A 479 -17.85 27.52 23.83
N GLN A 480 -17.56 26.69 22.84
CA GLN A 480 -18.25 26.63 21.56
C GLN A 480 -18.63 25.18 21.25
N GLY A 481 -19.93 24.90 21.15
CA GLY A 481 -20.42 23.58 20.75
C GLY A 481 -20.02 23.23 19.32
N MET A 482 -19.75 21.95 19.08
CA MET A 482 -19.45 21.37 17.77
C MET A 482 -20.67 20.59 17.26
N VAL A 483 -20.83 20.55 15.93
CA VAL A 483 -21.92 19.85 15.24
C VAL A 483 -21.42 18.51 14.75
N ASN A 484 -22.20 17.43 14.92
CA ASN A 484 -21.90 16.13 14.32
C ASN A 484 -22.22 16.18 12.81
N ASP A 485 -21.19 16.15 11.98
CA ASP A 485 -21.32 16.22 10.52
C ASP A 485 -21.60 14.84 9.89
N SER A 486 -21.03 13.77 10.47
CA SER A 486 -21.21 12.40 10.01
C SER A 486 -20.72 11.39 11.06
N SER A 487 -21.57 10.45 11.48
CA SER A 487 -21.26 9.37 12.44
C SER A 487 -20.51 9.82 13.71
N ASN A 488 -19.18 9.91 13.65
CA ASN A 488 -18.28 10.29 14.74
C ASN A 488 -17.48 11.59 14.48
N SER A 489 -17.73 12.30 13.38
CA SER A 489 -17.04 13.53 13.01
C SER A 489 -17.78 14.77 13.52
N TYR A 490 -17.06 15.65 14.22
CA TYR A 490 -17.58 16.86 14.81
C TYR A 490 -16.82 18.08 14.31
N THR A 491 -17.53 19.16 14.00
CA THR A 491 -16.92 20.43 13.59
C THR A 491 -17.51 21.61 14.35
N GLY A 492 -16.64 22.54 14.77
CA GLY A 492 -17.02 23.82 15.36
C GLY A 492 -16.24 24.98 14.76
N PHE A 493 -16.77 26.19 14.89
CA PHE A 493 -16.13 27.42 14.42
C PHE A 493 -15.99 28.39 15.59
N LEU A 494 -14.74 28.73 15.95
CA LEU A 494 -14.46 29.76 16.94
C LEU A 494 -14.63 31.12 16.27
N ASN A 495 -15.47 31.99 16.81
CA ASN A 495 -15.63 33.35 16.32
C ASN A 495 -14.55 34.26 16.91
N LEU A 496 -13.68 34.78 16.05
CA LEU A 496 -12.49 35.55 16.46
C LEU A 496 -12.63 37.06 16.26
N GLU A 497 -13.65 37.51 15.51
CA GLU A 497 -13.98 38.92 15.28
C GLU A 497 -13.94 39.80 16.55
N PRO A 498 -14.43 39.35 17.73
CA PRO A 498 -14.42 40.20 18.93
C PRO A 498 -13.02 40.47 19.51
N PHE A 499 -12.01 39.66 19.18
CA PHE A 499 -10.70 39.71 19.84
C PHE A 499 -9.73 40.73 19.24
N GLN A 500 -9.99 41.24 18.03
CA GLN A 500 -9.10 42.19 17.33
C GLN A 500 -7.63 41.71 17.34
N LEU A 501 -7.40 40.54 16.73
CA LEU A 501 -6.14 39.79 16.81
C LEU A 501 -4.90 40.65 16.47
N VAL A 502 -3.84 40.52 17.28
CA VAL A 502 -2.55 41.18 17.09
C VAL A 502 -1.42 40.15 17.11
N GLU A 503 -0.36 40.39 16.33
CA GLU A 503 0.85 39.54 16.33
C GLU A 503 1.41 39.34 17.75
N GLY A 504 1.70 38.09 18.09
CA GLY A 504 2.20 37.69 19.41
C GLY A 504 1.10 37.34 20.41
N ASP A 505 -0.17 37.53 20.07
CA ASP A 505 -1.29 36.94 20.80
C ASP A 505 -1.32 35.40 20.64
N SER A 506 -2.15 34.73 21.44
CA SER A 506 -2.40 33.31 21.33
C SER A 506 -3.85 32.93 21.65
N ILE A 507 -4.31 31.84 21.02
CA ILE A 507 -5.54 31.14 21.38
C ILE A 507 -5.14 29.78 21.93
N SER A 508 -5.44 29.54 23.20
CA SER A 508 -5.27 28.23 23.83
C SER A 508 -6.61 27.49 23.79
N TYR A 509 -6.69 26.25 23.31
CA TYR A 509 -7.94 25.48 23.27
C TYR A 509 -7.77 24.00 23.58
N ARG A 510 -8.86 23.36 24.03
CA ARG A 510 -8.98 21.92 24.17
C ARG A 510 -10.37 21.48 23.72
N ILE A 511 -10.48 20.27 23.20
CA ILE A 511 -11.73 19.66 22.81
C ILE A 511 -12.24 18.81 23.97
N VAL A 512 -13.54 18.87 24.22
CA VAL A 512 -14.21 18.12 25.27
C VAL A 512 -15.32 17.30 24.64
N ALA A 513 -15.34 16.00 24.95
CA ALA A 513 -16.40 15.11 24.52
C ALA A 513 -17.05 14.48 25.76
N LYS A 514 -18.38 14.37 25.69
CA LYS A 514 -19.21 13.80 26.73
C LYS A 514 -20.05 12.69 26.13
N ASP A 515 -20.09 11.54 26.78
CA ASP A 515 -20.90 10.40 26.36
C ASP A 515 -22.40 10.59 26.65
N ILE A 516 -23.23 9.68 26.13
CA ILE A 516 -24.67 9.59 26.44
C ILE A 516 -24.97 8.81 27.73
N SER A 517 -23.94 8.30 28.42
CA SER A 517 -24.15 7.41 29.56
C SER A 517 -24.84 8.11 30.72
N SER A 518 -25.44 7.33 31.62
CA SER A 518 -26.00 7.86 32.86
C SER A 518 -24.94 8.51 33.76
N ASN A 519 -23.68 8.06 33.66
CA ASN A 519 -22.53 8.62 34.36
C ASN A 519 -22.01 9.90 33.72
N GLN A 520 -22.33 10.13 32.43
CA GLN A 520 -21.91 11.31 31.70
C GLN A 520 -20.39 11.46 31.68
N ASN A 521 -19.67 10.41 31.28
CA ASN A 521 -18.21 10.40 31.27
C ASN A 521 -17.70 11.47 30.29
N ILE A 522 -16.59 12.11 30.66
CA ILE A 522 -16.00 13.25 29.93
C ILE A 522 -14.54 12.96 29.65
N SER A 523 -14.12 13.28 28.43
CA SER A 523 -12.72 13.31 28.01
C SER A 523 -12.31 14.69 27.51
N PHE A 524 -11.02 14.98 27.63
CA PHE A 524 -10.39 16.21 27.17
C PHE A 524 -9.26 15.87 26.20
N LEU A 525 -9.10 16.67 25.15
CA LEU A 525 -7.97 16.61 24.23
C LEU A 525 -7.41 18.02 24.00
N PRO A 526 -6.20 18.34 24.51
CA PRO A 526 -5.33 17.50 25.34
C PRO A 526 -5.93 17.24 26.73
N GLU A 527 -5.45 16.19 27.42
CA GLU A 527 -6.01 15.74 28.71
C GLU A 527 -5.78 16.77 29.84
N GLU A 528 -4.57 17.32 29.95
CA GLU A 528 -4.19 18.26 31.02
C GLU A 528 -3.96 19.70 30.55
N GLU A 529 -3.53 19.89 29.31
CA GLU A 529 -3.13 21.19 28.76
C GLU A 529 -4.07 21.70 27.66
N TYR A 530 -3.71 22.81 27.05
CA TYR A 530 -4.38 23.37 25.88
C TYR A 530 -3.43 23.30 24.69
N PHE A 531 -3.95 22.99 23.51
CA PHE A 531 -3.28 23.34 22.26
C PHE A 531 -3.11 24.85 22.21
N VAL A 532 -1.97 25.32 21.70
CA VAL A 532 -1.67 26.76 21.61
C VAL A 532 -1.53 27.16 20.16
N VAL A 533 -2.46 27.98 19.68
CA VAL A 533 -2.43 28.59 18.35
C VAL A 533 -1.82 29.97 18.48
N ARG A 534 -0.73 30.23 17.77
CA ARG A 534 -0.09 31.56 17.72
C ARG A 534 -0.83 32.48 16.76
N ILE A 535 -0.88 33.77 17.07
CA ILE A 535 -1.36 34.79 16.14
C ILE A 535 -0.16 35.42 15.44
N GLU A 536 -0.13 35.28 14.12
CA GLU A 536 0.94 35.80 13.26
C GLU A 536 0.37 36.85 12.31
N ASP A 537 1.18 37.86 11.95
CA ASP A 537 0.79 38.84 10.94
C ASP A 537 1.46 38.53 9.60
N VAL A 538 0.85 39.04 8.53
CA VAL A 538 1.43 39.04 7.18
C VAL A 538 1.65 40.49 6.75
N PHE A 539 2.74 40.72 6.03
CA PHE A 539 3.10 42.02 5.53
C PHE A 539 2.36 42.36 4.24
N GLU A 540 2.52 43.60 3.78
CA GLU A 540 1.94 44.05 2.52
C GLU A 540 2.44 43.21 1.32
N PRO A 541 1.57 42.86 0.36
CA PRO A 541 1.96 42.01 -0.77
C PRO A 541 3.08 42.59 -1.63
N LEU A 542 3.97 41.71 -2.11
CA LEU A 542 5.07 42.05 -3.00
C LEU A 542 4.88 41.40 -4.38
N THR A 543 5.39 42.02 -5.43
CA THR A 543 5.49 41.38 -6.76
C THR A 543 6.77 40.58 -6.93
N HIS A 544 7.74 40.78 -6.04
CA HIS A 544 9.08 40.23 -6.10
C HIS A 544 9.63 40.04 -4.69
N TYR A 545 10.34 38.95 -4.44
CA TYR A 545 10.99 38.69 -3.15
C TYR A 545 12.36 38.04 -3.35
N GLN A 546 13.31 38.33 -2.45
CA GLN A 546 14.59 37.64 -2.41
C GLN A 546 15.11 37.55 -0.97
N ASN A 547 15.76 36.45 -0.63
CA ASN A 547 16.43 36.26 0.65
C ASN A 547 17.60 35.27 0.49
N ASP A 548 18.78 35.64 0.98
CA ASP A 548 19.98 34.79 1.02
C ASP A 548 20.21 34.18 2.41
N PHE A 549 19.26 34.38 3.33
CA PHE A 549 19.23 33.84 4.70
C PHE A 549 20.47 34.14 5.55
N ASN A 550 21.29 35.11 5.14
CA ASN A 550 22.48 35.52 5.88
C ASN A 550 22.17 36.42 7.08
N ASP A 551 21.02 37.09 7.06
CA ASP A 551 20.49 37.80 8.22
C ASP A 551 19.70 36.83 9.11
N LEU A 552 20.38 36.25 10.10
CA LEU A 552 19.77 35.31 11.06
C LEU A 552 18.72 35.95 11.98
N SER A 553 18.53 37.27 11.93
CA SER A 553 17.48 37.98 12.66
C SER A 553 16.26 38.32 11.80
N ASN A 554 16.25 37.87 10.54
CA ASN A 554 15.14 38.06 9.62
C ASN A 554 13.85 37.43 10.17
N THR A 555 12.75 38.18 10.09
CA THR A 555 11.43 37.76 10.56
C THR A 555 10.43 37.65 9.41
N ASP A 556 10.91 37.49 8.17
CA ASP A 556 10.05 37.39 6.99
C ASP A 556 9.32 36.06 6.93
N PHE A 557 9.64 35.10 7.80
CA PHE A 557 9.04 33.77 7.82
C PHE A 557 8.35 33.50 9.15
N ILE A 558 7.21 32.83 9.07
CA ILE A 558 6.61 32.14 10.21
C ILE A 558 7.35 30.81 10.34
N HIS A 559 8.10 30.70 11.43
CA HIS A 559 8.86 29.50 11.78
C HIS A 559 7.99 28.60 12.64
N VAL A 560 7.44 27.54 12.04
CA VAL A 560 6.82 26.45 12.81
C VAL A 560 7.90 25.41 13.10
N ASP A 561 8.43 24.79 12.04
CA ASP A 561 9.39 23.68 12.19
C ASP A 561 10.69 23.86 11.39
N PHE A 562 10.87 25.05 10.80
CA PHE A 562 12.11 25.46 10.15
C PHE A 562 12.74 26.62 10.90
N GLU A 563 14.06 26.74 10.79
CA GLU A 563 14.86 27.77 11.44
C GLU A 563 15.85 28.38 10.45
N ILE A 564 15.97 29.72 10.44
CA ILE A 564 17.06 30.40 9.74
C ILE A 564 18.28 30.36 10.64
N LYS A 565 19.28 29.56 10.25
CA LYS A 565 20.51 29.39 11.03
C LYS A 565 21.71 29.10 10.14
N LYS A 566 22.89 29.17 10.76
CA LYS A 566 24.15 28.71 10.17
C LYS A 566 24.64 27.49 10.93
N THR A 567 24.81 26.35 10.23
CA THR A 567 25.43 25.15 10.81
C THR A 567 26.93 25.08 10.49
N LYS A 568 27.65 24.11 11.06
CA LYS A 568 29.12 23.99 10.89
C LYS A 568 29.51 23.52 9.49
N GLU A 569 28.58 22.87 8.81
CA GLU A 569 28.72 22.27 7.48
C GLU A 569 28.59 23.30 6.35
N PHE A 570 28.01 24.48 6.65
CA PHE A 570 27.74 25.56 5.70
C PHE A 570 28.49 26.86 6.07
N ILE A 571 28.69 27.74 5.08
CA ILE A 571 29.54 28.94 5.20
C ILE A 571 28.71 30.17 5.58
N ASP A 572 27.45 30.18 5.20
CA ASP A 572 26.41 31.19 5.30
C ASP A 572 25.19 30.65 6.08
N GLY A 573 24.20 31.50 6.31
CA GLY A 573 22.91 31.09 6.86
C GLY A 573 21.99 30.52 5.77
N ALA A 574 21.06 29.66 6.16
CA ALA A 574 20.05 29.08 5.28
C ALA A 574 18.77 28.80 6.09
N LEU A 575 17.66 28.53 5.40
CA LEU A 575 16.42 28.05 6.02
C LEU A 575 16.50 26.52 6.14
N HIS A 576 16.52 26.02 7.37
CA HIS A 576 16.72 24.61 7.68
C HIS A 576 15.45 23.99 8.26
N SER A 577 15.07 22.80 7.79
CA SER A 577 14.15 21.93 8.53
C SER A 577 14.80 21.45 9.83
N LEU A 578 14.07 20.66 10.62
CA LEU A 578 14.69 19.84 11.65
C LEU A 578 15.69 18.84 11.01
N HIS A 579 16.83 18.62 11.67
CA HIS A 579 17.92 17.76 11.18
C HIS A 579 18.42 16.80 12.30
N PRO A 580 18.17 15.48 12.21
CA PRO A 580 17.22 14.85 11.28
C PRO A 580 15.79 15.29 11.57
N TYR A 581 14.89 15.18 10.58
CA TYR A 581 13.45 15.28 10.86
C TYR A 581 12.99 14.01 11.59
N LEU A 582 11.83 14.06 12.24
CA LEU A 582 11.30 12.91 12.98
C LEU A 582 10.32 12.15 12.08
N SER A 583 10.22 10.85 12.31
CA SER A 583 9.08 10.04 11.87
C SER A 583 8.15 9.79 13.08
N PRO A 584 6.85 9.56 12.87
CA PRO A 584 5.90 9.28 13.96
C PRO A 584 6.11 7.94 14.68
N GLU A 585 6.92 7.03 14.14
CA GLU A 585 7.15 5.67 14.66
C GLU A 585 5.87 4.85 14.89
N GLN A 586 4.80 5.17 14.15
CA GLN A 586 3.49 4.55 14.28
C GLN A 586 2.74 4.59 12.94
N ASP A 587 2.18 3.45 12.53
CA ASP A 587 1.29 3.30 11.38
C ASP A 587 0.19 4.39 11.36
N ASP A 588 -0.16 4.83 10.15
CA ASP A 588 -1.22 5.81 9.86
C ASP A 588 -1.04 7.20 10.50
N MET A 589 0.15 7.50 11.03
CA MET A 589 0.52 8.85 11.47
C MET A 589 1.51 9.48 10.49
N TYR A 590 1.58 10.81 10.49
CA TYR A 590 2.53 11.57 9.69
C TYR A 590 2.87 12.89 10.39
N PHE A 591 3.99 13.49 10.00
CA PHE A 591 4.35 14.85 10.40
C PHE A 591 4.38 15.78 9.19
N ASN A 592 4.00 17.05 9.42
CA ASN A 592 4.14 18.12 8.46
C ASN A 592 5.01 19.22 9.08
N TYR A 593 6.19 19.42 8.52
CA TYR A 593 7.09 20.49 8.89
C TYR A 593 6.84 21.66 7.95
N THR A 594 6.59 22.87 8.47
CA THR A 594 6.28 24.02 7.60
C THR A 594 7.05 25.29 7.92
N SER A 595 7.24 26.12 6.88
CA SER A 595 7.66 27.52 7.00
C SER A 595 6.95 28.38 5.97
N GLN A 596 6.29 29.45 6.43
CA GLN A 596 5.50 30.33 5.57
C GLN A 596 6.16 31.70 5.42
N LEU A 597 6.21 32.23 4.21
CA LEU A 597 6.63 33.60 3.94
C LEU A 597 5.54 34.58 4.40
N LYS A 598 5.90 35.58 5.22
CA LYS A 598 5.01 36.64 5.71
C LYS A 598 4.64 37.66 4.64
N TYR A 599 5.37 37.76 3.53
CA TYR A 599 4.99 38.59 2.39
C TYR A 599 4.13 37.77 1.40
N PRO A 600 2.83 38.06 1.24
CA PRO A 600 2.07 37.54 0.13
C PRO A 600 2.69 37.97 -1.20
N ILE A 601 2.65 37.10 -2.20
CA ILE A 601 3.23 37.37 -3.52
C ILE A 601 2.11 37.55 -4.54
N VAL A 602 2.13 38.69 -5.23
CA VAL A 602 1.31 38.95 -6.41
C VAL A 602 1.95 38.27 -7.62
N LEU A 603 1.29 37.25 -8.16
CA LEU A 603 1.80 36.46 -9.27
C LEU A 603 1.80 37.25 -10.58
N LEU A 604 2.87 37.14 -11.34
CA LEU A 604 3.07 37.79 -12.64
C LEU A 604 3.05 36.76 -13.77
N GLU A 605 2.70 37.18 -14.98
CA GLU A 605 2.81 36.33 -16.16
C GLU A 605 4.27 35.89 -16.37
N GLY A 606 4.49 34.58 -16.49
CA GLY A 606 5.85 33.99 -16.54
C GLY A 606 6.62 34.07 -15.22
N GLY A 607 5.91 34.18 -14.09
CA GLY A 607 6.51 34.20 -12.76
C GLY A 607 7.28 32.91 -12.44
N GLN A 608 8.53 33.06 -12.01
CA GLN A 608 9.41 31.95 -11.65
C GLN A 608 9.87 32.08 -10.21
N MET A 609 10.02 30.96 -9.51
CA MET A 609 10.69 30.88 -8.21
C MET A 609 11.93 30.02 -8.34
N ASN A 610 13.06 30.47 -7.79
CA ASN A 610 14.27 29.68 -7.75
C ASN A 610 15.00 29.83 -6.42
N TYR A 611 15.63 28.74 -5.98
CA TYR A 611 16.37 28.65 -4.73
C TYR A 611 17.39 27.50 -4.82
N ASP A 612 18.45 27.55 -4.04
CA ASP A 612 19.36 26.43 -3.86
C ASP A 612 18.85 25.54 -2.72
N GLU A 613 18.98 24.22 -2.86
CA GLU A 613 18.50 23.29 -1.84
C GLU A 613 19.35 22.02 -1.72
N ILE A 614 19.15 21.31 -0.61
CA ILE A 614 19.55 19.91 -0.44
C ILE A 614 18.34 19.16 0.15
N VAL A 615 17.91 18.09 -0.52
CA VAL A 615 16.83 17.22 -0.07
C VAL A 615 17.42 15.85 0.28
N LEU A 616 17.33 15.46 1.55
CA LEU A 616 17.73 14.13 2.05
C LEU A 616 16.56 13.54 2.84
N LEU A 617 15.50 13.21 2.11
CA LEU A 617 14.26 12.61 2.58
C LEU A 617 14.17 11.15 2.16
N GLU A 618 13.33 10.36 2.82
CA GLU A 618 13.11 8.97 2.42
C GLU A 618 12.63 8.89 0.96
N PRO A 619 13.33 8.13 0.10
CA PRO A 619 12.90 7.92 -1.27
C PRO A 619 11.77 6.90 -1.32
N GLY A 620 10.66 7.22 -1.99
CA GLY A 620 9.62 6.22 -2.29
C GLY A 620 10.08 5.07 -3.19
N GLU A 621 9.24 4.04 -3.34
CA GLU A 621 9.55 2.84 -4.13
C GLU A 621 9.88 3.15 -5.60
N ALA A 622 10.74 2.35 -6.22
CA ALA A 622 11.26 2.66 -7.56
C ALA A 622 10.13 2.74 -8.62
N GLY A 623 9.91 3.93 -9.17
CA GLY A 623 8.91 4.17 -10.23
C GLY A 623 7.64 4.89 -9.75
N THR A 624 7.49 5.13 -8.44
CA THR A 624 6.36 5.90 -7.89
C THR A 624 6.51 7.39 -8.19
N VAL A 625 5.39 8.09 -8.31
CA VAL A 625 5.30 9.54 -8.52
C VAL A 625 4.53 10.21 -7.38
N PHE A 626 4.65 11.53 -7.27
CA PHE A 626 4.00 12.30 -6.22
C PHE A 626 2.48 12.04 -6.19
N GLY A 627 1.97 11.63 -5.02
CA GLY A 627 0.57 11.26 -4.79
C GLY A 627 0.31 9.75 -4.74
N ASP A 628 1.28 8.92 -5.15
CA ASP A 628 1.20 7.46 -4.97
C ASP A 628 1.37 7.06 -3.50
N LEU A 629 0.76 5.93 -3.12
CA LEU A 629 0.78 5.42 -1.74
C LEU A 629 2.19 5.02 -1.27
N GLU A 630 3.06 4.62 -2.21
CA GLU A 630 4.46 4.27 -1.97
C GLU A 630 5.41 5.47 -2.25
N PHE A 631 4.89 6.70 -2.18
CA PHE A 631 5.66 7.95 -2.17
C PHE A 631 5.68 8.51 -0.74
N TRP A 632 6.62 8.01 0.06
CA TRP A 632 6.67 8.15 1.52
C TRP A 632 6.92 9.59 1.99
N ASP A 633 8.16 10.08 1.92
CA ASP A 633 8.52 11.41 2.39
C ASP A 633 8.71 12.39 1.23
N PHE A 634 8.34 13.67 1.42
CA PHE A 634 8.48 14.64 0.33
C PHE A 634 8.62 16.10 0.78
N ALA A 635 9.36 16.88 -0.02
CA ALA A 635 9.42 18.33 0.02
C ALA A 635 8.47 18.91 -1.03
N ILE A 636 7.77 19.99 -0.69
CA ILE A 636 6.84 20.68 -1.59
C ILE A 636 6.75 22.18 -1.28
N VAL A 637 6.47 22.97 -2.31
CA VAL A 637 6.12 24.40 -2.17
C VAL A 637 4.65 24.58 -2.52
N GLU A 638 3.91 25.24 -1.64
CA GLU A 638 2.46 25.40 -1.76
C GLU A 638 2.07 26.88 -1.67
N GLY A 639 0.98 27.23 -2.36
CA GLY A 639 0.36 28.54 -2.35
C GLY A 639 -1.04 28.52 -1.74
N SER A 640 -1.49 29.67 -1.22
CA SER A 640 -2.85 29.84 -0.71
C SER A 640 -3.43 31.20 -1.11
N ILE A 641 -4.66 31.21 -1.64
CA ILE A 641 -5.42 32.43 -2.01
C ILE A 641 -6.45 32.84 -0.95
N ASP A 642 -6.62 32.04 0.09
CA ASP A 642 -7.69 32.17 1.09
C ASP A 642 -7.12 32.39 2.51
N ASN A 643 -5.97 33.07 2.60
CA ASN A 643 -5.28 33.39 3.85
C ASN A 643 -4.81 32.16 4.65
N GLY A 644 -4.49 31.06 3.95
CA GLY A 644 -3.89 29.87 4.53
C GLY A 644 -4.91 28.84 5.03
N GLU A 645 -6.19 28.97 4.66
CA GLU A 645 -7.23 27.97 4.95
C GLU A 645 -7.08 26.73 4.06
N SER A 646 -6.76 26.92 2.78
CA SER A 646 -6.39 25.85 1.86
C SER A 646 -5.06 26.13 1.16
N TRP A 647 -4.35 25.05 0.84
CA TRP A 647 -3.02 25.09 0.24
C TRP A 647 -2.99 24.19 -0.99
N LEU A 648 -2.57 24.74 -2.12
CA LEU A 648 -2.41 24.00 -3.38
C LEU A 648 -0.93 24.00 -3.78
N PRO A 649 -0.44 22.91 -4.40
CA PRO A 649 0.94 22.85 -4.83
C PRO A 649 1.26 23.92 -5.88
N LEU A 650 2.46 24.50 -5.81
CA LEU A 650 3.05 25.31 -6.89
C LEU A 650 3.82 24.43 -7.89
N ALA A 651 4.30 23.28 -7.43
CA ALA A 651 4.86 22.18 -8.21
C ALA A 651 4.60 20.86 -7.47
N ASP A 652 4.75 19.73 -8.16
CA ASP A 652 4.65 18.40 -7.54
C ASP A 652 5.69 18.25 -6.43
N GLY A 653 5.33 17.49 -5.38
CA GLY A 653 6.26 17.14 -4.32
C GLY A 653 7.38 16.23 -4.83
N TYR A 654 8.54 16.28 -4.17
CA TYR A 654 9.73 15.53 -4.57
C TYR A 654 10.55 15.09 -3.37
N ASP A 655 11.31 14.01 -3.56
CA ASP A 655 12.15 13.41 -2.52
C ASP A 655 13.62 13.29 -3.00
N SER A 656 14.44 12.53 -2.28
CA SER A 656 15.86 12.32 -2.61
C SER A 656 16.09 11.79 -4.03
N ARG A 657 15.11 11.12 -4.67
CA ARG A 657 15.22 10.55 -6.03
C ARG A 657 15.27 11.62 -7.11
N SER A 658 14.80 12.83 -6.83
CA SER A 658 14.87 13.98 -7.74
C SER A 658 16.30 14.34 -8.16
N ASN A 659 17.31 13.96 -7.36
CA ASN A 659 18.71 14.11 -7.72
C ASN A 659 19.53 12.86 -7.40
N LEU A 660 20.32 12.40 -8.38
CA LEU A 660 21.18 11.22 -8.21
C LEU A 660 22.17 11.35 -7.05
N THR A 661 22.69 12.55 -6.75
CA THR A 661 23.61 12.75 -5.63
C THR A 661 22.88 12.55 -4.30
N TRP A 662 21.66 13.07 -4.16
CA TRP A 662 20.88 12.97 -2.95
C TRP A 662 20.47 11.54 -2.64
N VAL A 663 19.87 10.81 -3.59
CA VAL A 663 19.48 9.40 -3.38
C VAL A 663 20.69 8.49 -3.07
N ILE A 664 21.84 8.72 -3.71
CA ILE A 664 23.06 7.96 -3.41
C ILE A 664 23.54 8.25 -1.98
N GLU A 665 23.62 9.53 -1.59
CA GLU A 665 24.11 9.92 -0.28
C GLU A 665 23.13 9.49 0.83
N TYR A 666 21.81 9.57 0.60
CA TYR A 666 20.79 9.06 1.51
C TYR A 666 20.98 7.55 1.75
N ASN A 667 21.05 6.75 0.68
CA ASN A 667 21.16 5.29 0.75
C ASN A 667 22.50 4.80 1.32
N ASN A 668 23.57 5.59 1.20
CA ASN A 668 24.86 5.26 1.81
C ASN A 668 24.84 5.37 3.35
N GLY A 669 23.89 6.11 3.92
CA GLY A 669 23.81 6.43 5.35
C GLY A 669 22.84 5.57 6.15
N ILE A 670 22.18 4.58 5.54
CA ILE A 670 21.10 3.82 6.17
C ILE A 670 21.63 2.99 7.35
N ASN A 671 21.01 3.16 8.52
CA ASN A 671 21.31 2.40 9.72
C ASN A 671 20.43 1.13 9.82
N GLY A 672 20.57 0.36 10.90
CA GLY A 672 19.81 -0.88 11.10
C GLY A 672 18.31 -0.70 11.34
N GLU A 673 17.85 0.55 11.46
CA GLU A 673 16.45 0.94 11.69
C GLU A 673 15.81 1.54 10.42
N GLY A 674 16.52 1.58 9.29
CA GLY A 674 16.02 2.17 8.03
C GLY A 674 16.28 3.67 7.87
N ASN A 675 16.72 4.36 8.93
CA ASN A 675 16.98 5.80 8.92
C ASN A 675 18.32 6.17 8.28
N SER A 676 18.36 7.24 7.48
CA SER A 676 19.61 7.77 6.91
C SER A 676 20.35 8.67 7.90
N THR A 677 21.60 8.32 8.18
CA THR A 677 22.52 9.09 9.05
C THR A 677 23.41 10.09 8.29
N THR A 678 23.24 10.19 6.98
CA THR A 678 24.05 11.07 6.13
C THR A 678 23.72 12.53 6.41
N THR A 679 24.73 13.38 6.61
CA THR A 679 24.52 14.83 6.78
C THR A 679 24.65 15.58 5.46
N GLY A 680 23.83 16.62 5.30
CA GLY A 680 23.93 17.57 4.20
C GLY A 680 25.30 18.26 4.14
N LYS A 681 25.83 18.45 2.93
CA LYS A 681 27.13 19.11 2.68
C LYS A 681 26.94 20.15 1.59
N LYS A 682 27.67 21.28 1.66
CA LYS A 682 27.57 22.36 0.66
C LYS A 682 27.74 21.89 -0.79
N GLU A 683 28.48 20.80 -1.02
CA GLU A 683 28.70 20.26 -2.37
C GLU A 683 27.45 19.61 -2.98
N MET A 684 26.40 19.39 -2.17
CA MET A 684 25.14 18.77 -2.59
C MET A 684 24.08 19.80 -3.00
N PHE A 685 24.35 21.10 -2.88
CA PHE A 685 23.39 22.11 -3.30
C PHE A 685 23.06 21.97 -4.79
N ILE A 686 21.76 21.92 -5.08
CA ILE A 686 21.18 21.96 -6.42
C ILE A 686 20.24 23.15 -6.49
N ARG A 687 20.21 23.81 -7.65
CA ARG A 687 19.26 24.89 -7.93
C ARG A 687 17.91 24.28 -8.34
N ASN A 688 16.85 24.63 -7.62
CA ASN A 688 15.49 24.35 -8.04
C ASN A 688 14.91 25.56 -8.78
N ASN A 689 14.01 25.29 -9.72
CA ASN A 689 13.26 26.30 -10.45
C ASN A 689 11.82 25.83 -10.65
N ILE A 690 10.87 26.65 -10.19
CA ILE A 690 9.43 26.40 -10.26
C ILE A 690 8.80 27.50 -11.10
N ASP A 691 8.06 27.11 -12.14
CA ASP A 691 7.11 28.00 -12.80
C ASP A 691 5.84 28.08 -11.94
N LEU A 692 5.55 29.28 -11.44
CA LEU A 692 4.49 29.49 -10.46
C LEU A 692 3.07 29.31 -11.03
N LEU A 693 2.95 29.22 -12.36
CA LEU A 693 1.67 29.14 -13.07
C LEU A 693 1.52 27.86 -13.91
N GLU A 694 2.55 27.03 -14.04
CA GLU A 694 2.58 25.89 -14.97
C GLU A 694 1.53 24.83 -14.67
N ASN A 695 1.29 24.51 -13.40
CA ASN A 695 0.33 23.48 -13.01
C ASN A 695 -1.14 23.94 -13.07
N GLY A 696 -1.41 25.23 -13.30
CA GLY A 696 -2.75 25.78 -13.42
C GLY A 696 -3.52 26.00 -12.11
N ASN A 697 -2.92 25.78 -10.94
CA ASN A 697 -3.56 26.03 -9.65
C ASN A 697 -3.73 27.52 -9.34
N PHE A 698 -2.90 28.37 -9.94
CA PHE A 698 -2.91 29.82 -9.75
C PHE A 698 -2.82 30.56 -11.09
N SER A 699 -3.23 31.82 -11.09
CA SER A 699 -3.24 32.70 -12.27
C SER A 699 -2.42 33.97 -12.03
N ALA A 700 -1.91 34.55 -13.11
CA ALA A 700 -1.28 35.86 -13.05
C ALA A 700 -2.29 36.91 -12.51
N GLY A 701 -1.86 37.67 -11.51
CA GLY A 701 -2.67 38.64 -10.77
C GLY A 701 -3.19 38.14 -9.43
N ASP A 702 -3.14 36.83 -9.16
CA ASP A 702 -3.47 36.29 -7.84
C ASP A 702 -2.46 36.77 -6.81
N THR A 703 -2.94 37.08 -5.60
CA THR A 703 -2.08 37.35 -4.44
C THR A 703 -2.10 36.11 -3.56
N ILE A 704 -0.96 35.44 -3.41
CA ILE A 704 -0.88 34.18 -2.68
C ILE A 704 0.05 34.27 -1.48
N LEU A 705 -0.32 33.60 -0.38
CA LEU A 705 0.66 33.18 0.62
C LEU A 705 1.47 32.01 0.05
N MET A 706 2.73 31.89 0.44
CA MET A 706 3.60 30.80 0.02
C MET A 706 4.23 30.12 1.24
N ARG A 707 4.30 28.79 1.22
CA ARG A 707 4.98 28.00 2.25
C ARG A 707 5.83 26.88 1.66
N PHE A 708 6.87 26.52 2.41
CA PHE A 708 7.64 25.30 2.23
C PHE A 708 7.09 24.24 3.20
N ARG A 709 6.86 23.01 2.72
CA ARG A 709 6.39 21.89 3.53
C ARG A 709 7.23 20.64 3.29
N LEU A 710 7.63 19.98 4.37
CA LEU A 710 8.20 18.64 4.36
C LEU A 710 7.19 17.70 5.04
N PHE A 711 6.78 16.66 4.32
CA PHE A 711 5.94 15.58 4.83
C PHE A 711 6.82 14.40 5.25
N SER A 712 6.52 13.79 6.40
CA SER A 712 7.17 12.58 6.89
C SER A 712 6.14 11.52 7.24
N ASP A 713 6.29 10.34 6.66
CA ASP A 713 5.49 9.15 6.95
C ASP A 713 6.09 8.32 8.12
N PRO A 714 5.50 7.17 8.48
CA PRO A 714 6.02 6.32 9.57
C PRO A 714 7.37 5.64 9.29
N TYR A 715 8.21 5.57 10.34
CA TYR A 715 9.36 4.68 10.55
C TYR A 715 10.70 5.07 9.92
N ALA A 716 10.72 5.83 8.83
CA ALA A 716 11.97 6.24 8.20
C ALA A 716 12.13 7.76 8.20
N ASN A 717 13.37 8.21 8.40
CA ASN A 717 13.75 9.60 8.28
C ASN A 717 15.20 9.75 7.80
N GLY A 718 15.51 10.97 7.38
CA GLY A 718 16.84 11.39 6.98
C GLY A 718 17.22 12.75 7.55
N TRP A 719 18.23 13.35 6.92
CA TRP A 719 18.71 14.65 7.37
C TRP A 719 17.67 15.73 7.19
N GLY A 720 16.83 15.71 6.15
CA GLY A 720 15.78 16.70 5.92
C GLY A 720 16.07 17.64 4.75
N TRP A 721 15.60 18.87 4.86
CA TRP A 721 15.57 19.85 3.78
C TRP A 721 16.20 21.18 4.20
N ILE A 722 17.01 21.75 3.33
CA ILE A 722 17.61 23.09 3.47
C ILE A 722 17.35 23.89 2.21
N ILE A 723 17.03 25.17 2.38
CA ILE A 723 16.74 26.13 1.31
C ILE A 723 17.64 27.36 1.49
N ASP A 724 18.24 27.81 0.41
CA ASP A 724 19.10 29.00 0.37
C ASP A 724 18.87 29.82 -0.92
N ASN A 725 19.30 31.08 -0.94
CA ASN A 725 19.29 31.97 -2.11
C ASN A 725 17.91 32.06 -2.82
N LEU A 726 16.83 32.17 -2.05
CA LEU A 726 15.46 32.25 -2.53
C LEU A 726 15.22 33.52 -3.34
N ARG A 727 14.61 33.37 -4.52
CA ARG A 727 14.19 34.44 -5.42
C ARG A 727 12.84 34.13 -6.01
N ILE A 728 11.94 35.10 -5.97
CA ILE A 728 10.56 34.99 -6.49
C ILE A 728 10.32 36.13 -7.49
N GLN A 729 10.03 35.75 -8.73
CA GLN A 729 9.67 36.57 -9.89
C GLN A 729 10.68 37.66 -10.32
N ASN A 730 11.92 37.60 -9.87
CA ASN A 730 12.92 38.66 -10.10
C ASN A 730 13.42 38.75 -11.56
N PHE A 731 13.00 39.78 -12.31
CA PHE A 731 13.42 40.05 -13.70
C PHE A 731 14.70 40.89 -13.84
N VAL A 732 15.44 41.18 -12.77
CA VAL A 732 16.65 42.00 -12.90
C VAL A 732 17.84 41.10 -13.26
N SER A 733 18.24 41.17 -14.53
CA SER A 733 19.49 40.64 -15.07
C SER A 733 20.69 41.07 -14.21
N VAL A 734 21.08 40.23 -13.24
CA VAL A 734 22.47 40.21 -12.77
C VAL A 734 23.22 39.42 -13.84
N GLU A 735 23.68 40.12 -14.87
CA GLU A 735 24.32 39.58 -16.08
C GLU A 735 25.63 38.77 -15.83
N ASN A 736 25.96 38.42 -14.58
CA ASN A 736 27.23 37.78 -14.21
C ASN A 736 27.11 36.64 -13.19
N GLN A 737 25.91 36.21 -12.77
CA GLN A 737 25.79 34.98 -11.98
C GLN A 737 25.33 33.84 -12.86
N ILE A 738 26.16 32.82 -12.97
CA ILE A 738 25.79 31.55 -13.60
C ILE A 738 25.01 30.78 -12.53
N PRO A 739 23.70 30.49 -12.73
CA PRO A 739 22.87 29.81 -11.75
C PRO A 739 23.15 28.30 -11.79
N VAL A 740 24.40 27.93 -11.52
CA VAL A 740 24.88 26.55 -11.49
C VAL A 740 25.45 26.25 -10.11
N SER A 741 24.95 25.19 -9.51
CA SER A 741 25.27 24.80 -8.13
C SER A 741 26.30 23.66 -8.11
N PRO A 742 27.10 23.52 -7.04
CA PRO A 742 28.18 22.52 -6.98
C PRO A 742 27.74 21.07 -7.22
N GLY A 743 26.48 20.72 -6.89
CA GLY A 743 25.94 19.38 -7.06
C GLY A 743 25.70 18.98 -8.52
N GLU A 744 25.60 19.94 -9.43
CA GLU A 744 25.49 19.68 -10.87
C GLU A 744 26.81 19.18 -11.50
N PHE A 745 27.93 19.26 -10.75
CA PHE A 745 29.24 18.76 -11.17
C PHE A 745 29.60 17.39 -10.59
N ARG A 746 29.92 16.44 -11.48
CA ARG A 746 30.52 15.15 -11.12
C ARG A 746 32.00 15.14 -11.47
N ILE A 747 32.82 14.61 -10.55
CA ILE A 747 34.27 14.46 -10.77
C ILE A 747 34.65 13.02 -10.46
N TYR A 748 35.10 12.28 -11.47
CA TYR A 748 35.37 10.85 -11.35
C TYR A 748 36.45 10.34 -12.34
N PRO A 749 37.17 9.25 -12.04
CA PRO A 749 37.22 8.61 -10.72
C PRO A 749 37.94 9.52 -9.71
N ASN A 750 37.63 9.37 -8.43
CA ASN A 750 38.36 9.98 -7.33
C ASN A 750 38.34 9.01 -6.13
N PRO A 751 39.45 8.36 -5.76
CA PRO A 751 40.82 8.58 -6.24
C PRO A 751 41.04 8.26 -7.72
N PHE A 752 42.04 8.91 -8.33
CA PHE A 752 42.40 8.73 -9.75
C PHE A 752 43.86 8.29 -9.91
N ASN A 753 44.14 7.62 -11.03
CA ASN A 753 45.52 7.28 -11.43
C ASN A 753 46.07 8.38 -12.35
N ASN A 754 45.64 8.38 -13.61
CA ASN A 754 46.14 9.33 -14.62
C ASN A 754 45.09 10.34 -15.05
N LEU A 755 43.82 9.90 -15.16
CA LEU A 755 42.75 10.68 -15.78
C LEU A 755 41.66 11.02 -14.75
N VAL A 756 41.17 12.25 -14.79
CA VAL A 756 40.00 12.71 -14.03
C VAL A 756 39.01 13.31 -15.02
N THR A 757 37.76 12.88 -14.97
CA THR A 757 36.68 13.43 -15.76
C THR A 757 35.83 14.37 -14.91
N ILE A 758 35.54 15.54 -15.46
CA ILE A 758 34.53 16.48 -14.94
C ILE A 758 33.34 16.41 -15.87
N GLU A 759 32.17 16.13 -15.31
CA GLU A 759 30.89 16.15 -15.98
C GLU A 759 30.03 17.26 -15.36
N LEU A 760 29.35 18.04 -16.20
CA LEU A 760 28.37 19.04 -15.77
C LEU A 760 27.02 18.71 -16.40
N ASN A 761 26.02 18.54 -15.55
CA ASN A 761 24.64 18.31 -15.96
C ASN A 761 23.80 19.49 -15.47
N THR A 762 23.52 20.42 -16.38
CA THR A 762 22.72 21.62 -16.11
C THR A 762 21.94 21.99 -17.37
N ASP A 763 20.75 22.56 -17.21
CA ASP A 763 19.91 22.98 -18.33
C ASP A 763 20.31 24.34 -18.93
N ILE A 764 21.31 24.99 -18.33
CA ILE A 764 21.77 26.32 -18.70
C ILE A 764 23.00 26.23 -19.60
N LYS A 765 23.01 27.00 -20.70
CA LYS A 765 24.20 27.17 -21.54
C LYS A 765 25.16 28.17 -20.91
N ILE A 766 26.40 27.74 -20.65
CA ILE A 766 27.45 28.59 -20.09
C ILE A 766 28.45 29.00 -21.17
N LYS A 767 28.76 30.30 -21.26
CA LYS A 767 29.67 30.83 -22.30
C LYS A 767 31.09 30.35 -22.11
N ASN A 768 31.62 30.42 -20.89
CA ASN A 768 32.97 29.95 -20.57
C ASN A 768 33.06 29.39 -19.14
N ILE A 769 33.93 28.38 -18.97
CA ILE A 769 34.40 27.94 -17.67
C ILE A 769 35.93 27.81 -17.68
N HIS A 770 36.55 27.95 -16.50
CA HIS A 770 37.95 27.72 -16.25
C HIS A 770 38.10 26.63 -15.21
N ILE A 771 38.68 25.51 -15.63
CA ILE A 771 39.04 24.42 -14.71
C ILE A 771 40.46 24.67 -14.24
N VAL A 772 40.64 24.81 -12.93
CA VAL A 772 41.91 25.07 -12.29
C VAL A 772 42.25 23.97 -11.29
N VAL A 773 43.44 23.38 -11.40
CA VAL A 773 43.94 22.38 -10.44
C VAL A 773 45.09 22.97 -9.64
N TYR A 774 45.03 22.88 -8.33
CA TYR A 774 46.06 23.31 -7.39
C TYR A 774 46.70 22.12 -6.68
N ASP A 775 47.99 22.21 -6.36
CA ASP A 775 48.65 21.27 -5.46
C ASP A 775 48.35 21.55 -3.98
N GLY A 776 48.84 20.69 -3.08
CA GLY A 776 48.68 20.83 -1.63
C GLY A 776 49.30 22.10 -1.02
N TYR A 777 50.06 22.89 -1.79
CA TYR A 777 50.61 24.19 -1.39
C TYR A 777 49.85 25.37 -2.01
N GLY A 778 48.76 25.13 -2.74
CA GLY A 778 47.97 26.15 -3.42
C GLY A 778 48.60 26.69 -4.71
N ARG A 779 49.61 26.00 -5.27
CA ARG A 779 50.21 26.40 -6.56
C ARG A 779 49.33 25.89 -7.69
N ASN A 780 49.03 26.77 -8.65
CA ASN A 780 48.27 26.42 -9.85
C ASN A 780 49.11 25.48 -10.74
N ILE A 781 48.61 24.27 -10.96
CA ILE A 781 49.25 23.22 -11.75
C ILE A 781 48.61 23.09 -13.13
N LEU A 782 47.31 23.36 -13.22
CA LEU A 782 46.56 23.36 -14.48
C LEU A 782 45.59 24.54 -14.46
N ASN A 783 45.47 25.24 -15.60
CA ASN A 783 44.40 26.19 -15.86
C ASN A 783 43.90 25.98 -17.29
N LYS A 784 42.70 25.41 -17.44
CA LYS A 784 42.12 25.03 -18.72
C LYS A 784 40.82 25.81 -18.97
N PRO A 785 40.80 26.78 -19.90
CA PRO A 785 39.57 27.45 -20.33
C PRO A 785 38.77 26.57 -21.28
N ILE A 786 37.45 26.61 -21.15
CA ILE A 786 36.49 25.85 -21.97
C ILE A 786 35.34 26.79 -22.34
N TYR A 787 34.84 26.66 -23.55
CA TYR A 787 33.84 27.58 -24.12
C TYR A 787 32.60 26.81 -24.58
N ASN A 788 31.44 27.47 -24.54
CA ASN A 788 30.14 26.94 -24.98
C ASN A 788 29.77 25.61 -24.30
N VAL A 789 29.78 25.61 -22.96
CA VAL A 789 29.40 24.46 -22.16
C VAL A 789 27.87 24.34 -22.16
N ILE A 790 27.38 23.13 -22.38
CA ILE A 790 25.95 22.76 -22.41
C ILE A 790 25.71 21.55 -21.50
N SER A 791 24.45 21.18 -21.28
CA SER A 791 24.08 19.96 -20.57
C SER A 791 24.80 18.71 -21.12
N GLY A 792 25.26 17.83 -20.22
CA GLY A 792 26.01 16.63 -20.57
C GLY A 792 27.47 16.89 -20.94
N PHE A 793 28.01 18.08 -20.65
CA PHE A 793 29.40 18.42 -20.86
C PHE A 793 30.31 17.45 -20.11
N LYS A 794 31.32 16.90 -20.80
CA LYS A 794 32.35 16.02 -20.23
C LYS A 794 33.73 16.48 -20.67
N GLU A 795 34.62 16.65 -19.70
CA GLU A 795 36.02 16.97 -19.95
C GLU A 795 36.91 16.05 -19.13
N THR A 796 37.79 15.32 -19.82
CA THR A 796 38.78 14.46 -19.18
C THR A 796 40.13 15.17 -19.14
N LEU A 797 40.63 15.39 -17.92
CA LEU A 797 41.94 15.94 -17.64
C LEU A 797 42.97 14.82 -17.55
N ASP A 798 44.05 14.92 -18.33
CA ASP A 798 45.23 14.10 -18.14
C ASP A 798 46.16 14.76 -17.11
N LEU A 799 46.28 14.10 -15.97
CA LEU A 799 47.08 14.51 -14.81
C LEU A 799 48.17 13.47 -14.52
N SER A 800 48.59 12.69 -15.52
CA SER A 800 49.62 11.63 -15.40
C SER A 800 50.96 12.12 -14.86
N GLU A 801 51.35 13.37 -15.13
CA GLU A 801 52.61 14.00 -14.67
C GLU A 801 52.60 14.38 -13.17
N LEU A 802 51.46 14.32 -12.49
CA LEU A 802 51.37 14.66 -11.06
C LEU A 802 51.97 13.56 -10.17
N ASN A 803 52.50 13.91 -9.00
CA ASN A 803 52.89 12.90 -8.01
C ASN A 803 51.66 12.41 -7.24
N ALA A 804 51.74 11.24 -6.61
CA ALA A 804 50.71 10.79 -5.67
C ALA A 804 50.53 11.84 -4.56
N GLY A 805 49.28 12.17 -4.24
CA GLY A 805 48.97 13.25 -3.31
C GLY A 805 47.56 13.85 -3.46
N ILE A 806 47.28 14.86 -2.64
CA ILE A 806 46.01 15.58 -2.63
C ILE A 806 46.13 16.84 -3.48
N TYR A 807 45.16 17.03 -4.37
CA TYR A 807 45.02 18.22 -5.22
C TYR A 807 43.63 18.83 -5.02
N LEU A 808 43.51 20.13 -5.34
CA LEU A 808 42.24 20.85 -5.30
C LEU A 808 41.85 21.26 -6.71
N ILE A 809 40.68 20.83 -7.17
CA ILE A 809 40.12 21.25 -8.45
C ILE A 809 39.04 22.30 -8.21
N GLN A 810 39.10 23.39 -8.96
CA GLN A 810 38.14 24.49 -8.94
C GLN A 810 37.61 24.75 -10.34
N VAL A 811 36.32 25.03 -10.45
CA VAL A 811 35.70 25.47 -11.70
C VAL A 811 35.20 26.89 -11.48
N PHE A 812 35.60 27.80 -12.37
CA PHE A 812 35.10 29.17 -12.40
C PHE A 812 34.31 29.39 -13.69
N GLY A 813 33.23 30.15 -13.66
CA GLY A 813 32.55 30.61 -14.86
C GLY A 813 32.21 32.09 -14.70
N GLU A 814 32.49 32.90 -15.73
CA GLU A 814 32.21 34.35 -15.75
C GLU A 814 32.69 35.12 -14.49
N GLY A 815 33.76 34.64 -13.85
CA GLY A 815 34.36 35.24 -12.64
C GLY A 815 33.83 34.70 -11.31
N GLN A 816 32.76 33.90 -11.32
CA GLN A 816 32.20 33.19 -10.17
C GLN A 816 32.85 31.82 -10.01
N ARG A 817 33.12 31.39 -8.76
CA ARG A 817 33.56 30.01 -8.49
C ARG A 817 32.34 29.10 -8.39
N LEU A 818 32.18 28.19 -9.36
CA LEU A 818 31.06 27.26 -9.47
C LEU A 818 31.31 25.95 -8.70
N LEU A 819 32.56 25.52 -8.58
CA LEU A 819 32.93 24.28 -7.89
C LEU A 819 34.30 24.41 -7.21
N SER A 820 34.48 23.71 -6.08
CA SER A 820 35.78 23.49 -5.46
C SER A 820 35.80 22.12 -4.77
N ARG A 821 36.53 21.14 -5.31
CA ARG A 821 36.55 19.75 -4.81
C ARG A 821 37.98 19.24 -4.62
N LYS A 822 38.21 18.39 -3.62
CA LYS A 822 39.49 17.70 -3.44
C LYS A 822 39.53 16.44 -4.30
N ILE A 823 40.65 16.21 -4.98
CA ILE A 823 40.92 14.98 -5.74
C ILE A 823 42.21 14.33 -5.24
N ILE A 824 42.26 13.00 -5.23
CA ILE A 824 43.36 12.22 -4.69
C ILE A 824 44.01 11.42 -5.82
N LYS A 825 45.30 11.68 -6.08
CA LYS A 825 46.09 10.87 -7.00
C LYS A 825 46.74 9.70 -6.25
N GLN A 826 46.56 8.48 -6.77
CA GLN A 826 47.21 7.27 -6.27
C GLN A 826 48.61 7.06 -6.85
#